data_AF-A0A509E6P4-F1
#
_entry.id   AF-A0A509E6P4-F1
#
_cell.length_a   1.000
_cell.length_b   1.000
_cell.length_c   1.000
_cell.angle_alpha   90.00
_cell.angle_beta   90.00
_cell.angle_gamma   90.00
#
_symmetry.space_group_name_H-M   'P 1'
#
loop_
_entity.id
_entity.type
_entity.pdbx_description
1 polymer ?
#
loop_
_entity_poly.entity_id
_entity_poly.type
_entity_poly.pdbx_seq_one_letter_code
_entity_poly.pdbx_strand_id
1 'polypeptide(L)'
;MDTHTRRPVSAWHTVEVCLRHNLRERRGNLTLSMSYDDTPHPHPLPPSALLPDAVASDKAKALPPELRGGYYAISTALRGAAKRDAAHDWTTLSEIMGFQFTPGNVAEPFHPKAIFGDRRSMIPDDLTDAQLDRLSEYVTNLDDDLVVARAGDVLWLRQRDVKAARRTVEAYLAAGIASEDPNHWTTCFALYERGVRLARQIEPKGELPRRLLGYLEGRVRHYDGDDPLYLSLKIMDLLEEVRFGDFAALAEIAGRIASKSEEAGDFRRAQEYYATQARLLKRAGDRDAAEAALCARAQTFVSEAEDQEKAGSFIAAHKFWEDSVQAFQARPSLRARLPDLRRRLAEAGRGVLGEMKRVQSDSVDLTEQVDAVQALFRGLPRQDAIFRLALIDELIDPVKLREQTLATLKDSPLQTIIRADVFDQAGRKIAVRPALGSGDSKVEEAAIDGFMDQNARFHRHFAVHAALAPAVRVMRDEHDLGQEEIAVVIADSHFIPTGRLGLFARGLEAGFKFDSSTALHLLIPQAENSLRHLLEGEGIVARNINTDGVEEVWGVERILDHPKATDVLGAECVYELRTLLAGRLGPNPRNVVAHGLVDEDHLNGQIGFYLWWVILRLVVVGSPQLAAFIARLNAAGSSEEAEAEV
;
A
#
# COMPACT_ATOMS: atom_id res chain seq x y z
N MET A 1 29.97 43.45 -27.45
CA MET A 1 29.16 44.33 -26.58
C MET A 1 27.94 43.54 -26.19
N ASP A 2 28.12 42.69 -25.17
CA ASP A 2 27.08 41.87 -24.58
C ASP A 2 26.28 42.70 -23.59
N THR A 3 25.00 42.91 -23.87
CA THR A 3 24.03 43.40 -22.89
C THR A 3 23.31 42.20 -22.29
N HIS A 4 23.83 41.70 -21.18
CA HIS A 4 23.13 40.76 -20.31
C HIS A 4 21.84 41.42 -19.78
N THR A 5 20.71 41.11 -20.41
CA THR A 5 19.39 41.22 -19.77
C THR A 5 19.35 40.20 -18.63
N ARG A 6 19.46 40.70 -17.39
CA ARG A 6 19.12 39.93 -16.18
C ARG A 6 17.68 39.42 -16.33
N ARG A 7 17.52 38.10 -16.40
CA ARG A 7 16.21 37.43 -16.39
C ARG A 7 15.55 37.67 -15.01
N PRO A 8 14.27 38.06 -14.94
CA PRO A 8 13.58 38.13 -13.66
C PRO A 8 13.41 36.71 -13.10
N VAL A 9 13.70 36.55 -11.81
CA VAL A 9 13.21 35.41 -11.01
C VAL A 9 11.68 35.39 -11.15
N SER A 10 11.06 34.21 -11.29
CA SER A 10 9.64 34.09 -11.62
C SER A 10 8.78 34.88 -10.63
N ALA A 11 7.85 35.70 -11.15
CA ALA A 11 6.97 36.54 -10.35
C ALA A 11 6.19 35.74 -9.29
N TRP A 12 5.88 34.48 -9.58
CA TRP A 12 5.27 33.51 -8.64
C TRP A 12 6.09 33.30 -7.39
N HIS A 13 7.38 33.03 -7.53
CA HIS A 13 8.26 32.72 -6.41
C HIS A 13 8.54 33.97 -5.57
N THR A 14 8.67 35.14 -6.19
CA THR A 14 8.89 36.42 -5.48
C THR A 14 7.63 36.89 -4.73
N VAL A 15 6.44 36.75 -5.33
CA VAL A 15 5.17 37.09 -4.67
C VAL A 15 4.91 36.17 -3.48
N GLU A 16 5.16 34.86 -3.62
CA GLU A 16 4.93 33.88 -2.55
C GLU A 16 5.88 34.06 -1.35
N VAL A 17 7.15 34.38 -1.58
CA VAL A 17 8.12 34.65 -0.51
C VAL A 17 7.77 35.94 0.26
N CYS A 18 7.32 37.01 -0.42
CA CYS A 18 6.83 38.22 0.24
C CYS A 18 5.52 37.99 1.03
N LEU A 19 4.66 37.07 0.57
CA LEU A 19 3.41 36.71 1.24
C LEU A 19 3.64 35.89 2.52
N ARG A 20 4.64 35.00 2.54
CA ARG A 20 5.01 34.20 3.72
C ARG A 20 5.44 35.04 4.93
N HIS A 21 5.96 36.25 4.71
CA HIS A 21 6.42 37.14 5.77
C HIS A 21 5.25 37.94 6.40
N ASN A 22 4.46 38.64 5.59
CA ASN A 22 3.36 39.50 6.08
C ASN A 22 2.16 38.74 6.68
N LEU A 23 1.80 37.58 6.12
CA LEU A 23 0.66 36.82 6.65
C LEU A 23 1.00 36.07 7.94
N ARG A 24 2.28 35.76 8.19
CA ARG A 24 2.74 35.19 9.47
C ARG A 24 2.67 36.19 10.62
N GLU A 25 2.97 37.46 10.38
CA GLU A 25 2.92 38.48 11.42
C GLU A 25 1.48 38.87 11.80
N ARG A 26 0.53 38.77 10.87
CA ARG A 26 -0.89 39.01 11.13
C ARG A 26 -1.69 37.77 11.56
N ARG A 27 -1.15 36.56 11.36
CA ARG A 27 -1.71 35.30 11.88
C ARG A 27 -1.01 35.00 13.21
N GLY A 28 -1.62 35.40 14.34
CA GLY A 28 -1.28 34.77 15.62
C GLY A 28 -1.31 33.24 15.46
N ASN A 29 -0.23 32.57 15.88
CA ASN A 29 0.04 31.14 15.70
C ASN A 29 -1.21 30.24 15.72
N LEU A 30 -1.69 29.86 14.53
CA LEU A 30 -2.64 28.76 14.32
C LEU A 30 -1.91 27.53 13.77
N THR A 31 -0.79 27.17 14.39
CA THR A 31 -0.12 25.88 14.18
C THR A 31 -0.44 24.96 15.35
N LEU A 32 -1.29 23.96 15.09
CA LEU A 32 -1.47 22.80 15.97
C LEU A 32 -0.14 22.03 16.05
N SER A 33 0.55 22.12 17.19
CA SER A 33 1.59 21.18 17.59
C SER A 33 1.06 20.31 18.73
N MET A 34 1.03 19.00 18.52
CA MET A 34 0.89 18.02 19.60
C MET A 34 2.30 17.69 20.11
N SER A 35 2.61 18.06 21.33
CA SER A 35 3.87 17.70 22.00
C SER A 35 3.69 16.40 22.78
N TYR A 36 4.59 15.43 22.57
CA TYR A 36 4.78 14.29 23.45
C TYR A 36 6.18 14.36 24.09
N ASP A 37 6.20 14.06 25.38
CA ASP A 37 7.33 14.19 26.30
C ASP A 37 8.23 12.94 26.20
N ASP A 38 9.54 13.14 26.03
CA ASP A 38 10.55 12.08 25.88
C ASP A 38 11.53 12.14 27.06
N THR A 39 11.72 11.02 27.76
CA THR A 39 12.84 10.87 28.71
C THR A 39 13.57 9.53 28.57
N PRO A 40 14.89 9.45 28.87
CA PRO A 40 15.78 8.50 28.18
C PRO A 40 16.54 7.52 29.10
N HIS A 41 17.23 6.57 28.42
CA HIS A 41 18.43 5.78 28.82
C HIS A 41 18.25 4.38 29.44
N PRO A 42 19.25 3.47 29.46
CA PRO A 42 20.62 3.49 28.87
C PRO A 42 21.07 2.21 28.08
N HIS A 43 22.30 2.32 27.57
CA HIS A 43 23.14 1.47 26.71
C HIS A 43 23.76 0.18 27.33
N PRO A 44 24.50 -0.66 26.54
CA PRO A 44 24.63 -2.11 26.68
C PRO A 44 25.87 -2.62 27.43
N LEU A 45 25.92 -3.93 27.71
CA LEU A 45 27.13 -4.66 28.17
C LEU A 45 27.50 -5.85 27.23
N PRO A 46 28.79 -6.28 27.19
CA PRO A 46 29.43 -7.05 26.10
C PRO A 46 29.67 -8.55 26.42
N PRO A 47 30.21 -9.37 25.47
CA PRO A 47 30.26 -10.84 25.57
C PRO A 47 31.64 -11.42 25.99
N SER A 48 31.63 -12.52 26.76
CA SER A 48 32.67 -13.58 26.93
C SER A 48 32.36 -14.34 28.25
N ALA A 49 32.72 -15.60 28.55
CA ALA A 49 33.52 -16.65 27.93
C ALA A 49 33.26 -17.99 28.68
N LEU A 50 33.43 -19.10 27.96
CA LEU A 50 34.04 -20.39 28.35
C LEU A 50 33.41 -21.28 29.46
N LEU A 51 32.93 -22.44 29.01
CA LEU A 51 32.69 -23.68 29.76
C LEU A 51 33.97 -24.54 29.83
N PRO A 52 34.28 -25.20 30.96
CA PRO A 52 35.13 -26.38 31.02
C PRO A 52 34.33 -27.69 30.95
N ASP A 53 35.02 -28.76 30.58
CA ASP A 53 34.56 -30.09 30.17
C ASP A 53 33.81 -30.94 31.23
N ALA A 54 32.84 -31.71 30.75
CA ALA A 54 32.54 -33.06 31.26
C ALA A 54 31.70 -33.85 30.23
N VAL A 55 32.32 -34.89 29.66
CA VAL A 55 31.70 -35.87 28.75
C VAL A 55 30.86 -36.88 29.54
N ALA A 56 29.78 -37.31 28.91
CA ALA A 56 28.99 -38.54 29.16
C ALA A 56 28.31 -38.68 30.54
N SER A 57 26.99 -38.47 30.56
CA SER A 57 26.14 -39.25 31.47
C SER A 57 24.78 -39.56 30.84
N ASP A 58 24.27 -40.75 31.14
CA ASP A 58 23.05 -41.45 30.70
C ASP A 58 21.71 -40.66 30.78
N LYS A 59 21.70 -39.35 31.02
CA LYS A 59 20.48 -38.55 31.21
C LYS A 59 19.81 -38.08 29.92
N ALA A 60 20.50 -38.11 28.77
CA ALA A 60 19.89 -37.77 27.48
C ALA A 60 18.77 -38.75 27.06
N LYS A 61 18.80 -39.98 27.58
CA LYS A 61 17.77 -41.02 27.38
C LYS A 61 16.48 -40.80 28.20
N ALA A 62 16.45 -39.82 29.10
CA ALA A 62 15.37 -39.62 30.07
C ALA A 62 14.53 -38.35 29.80
N LEU A 63 14.41 -37.92 28.54
CA LEU A 63 13.51 -36.85 28.14
C LEU A 63 12.04 -37.28 28.43
N PRO A 64 11.26 -36.54 29.24
CA PRO A 64 9.90 -36.91 29.60
C PRO A 64 8.95 -37.03 28.39
N PRO A 65 7.95 -37.93 28.41
CA PRO A 65 6.92 -38.07 27.35
C PRO A 65 6.13 -36.79 27.05
N GLU A 66 6.18 -35.81 27.95
CA GLU A 66 5.59 -34.48 27.86
C GLU A 66 6.25 -33.59 26.79
N LEU A 67 7.39 -34.02 26.21
CA LEU A 67 8.14 -33.34 25.14
C LEU A 67 7.57 -33.53 23.74
N ARG A 68 6.43 -34.20 23.58
CA ARG A 68 5.72 -34.40 22.29
C ARG A 68 5.09 -33.14 21.69
N GLY A 69 5.34 -31.97 22.28
CA GLY A 69 5.07 -30.70 21.59
C GLY A 69 6.19 -30.43 20.59
N GLY A 70 5.88 -29.81 19.44
CA GLY A 70 6.90 -29.47 18.42
C GLY A 70 8.06 -28.63 18.99
N TYR A 71 9.03 -28.26 18.14
CA TYR A 71 10.29 -27.62 18.53
C TYR A 71 10.24 -26.53 19.62
N TYR A 72 9.18 -25.71 19.66
CA TYR A 72 8.99 -24.71 20.71
C TYR A 72 8.82 -25.31 22.12
N ALA A 73 8.07 -26.40 22.26
CA ALA A 73 7.86 -27.07 23.54
C ALA A 73 9.16 -27.72 24.03
N ILE A 74 9.91 -28.36 23.12
CA ILE A 74 11.23 -28.92 23.40
C ILE A 74 12.19 -27.81 23.86
N SER A 75 12.27 -26.69 23.13
CA SER A 75 13.09 -25.52 23.51
C SER A 75 12.74 -25.00 24.91
N THR A 76 11.45 -24.91 25.23
CA THR A 76 10.97 -24.43 26.53
C THR A 76 11.34 -25.37 27.67
N ALA A 77 11.17 -26.67 27.47
CA ALA A 77 11.52 -27.69 28.45
C ALA A 77 13.03 -27.76 28.70
N LEU A 78 13.85 -27.70 27.64
CA LEU A 78 15.31 -27.64 27.73
C LEU A 78 15.77 -26.39 28.47
N ARG A 79 15.15 -25.23 28.23
CA ARG A 79 15.41 -24.01 29.00
C ARG A 79 15.08 -24.16 30.49
N GLY A 80 13.99 -24.88 30.81
CA GLY A 80 13.64 -25.23 32.19
C GLY A 80 14.65 -26.19 32.83
N ALA A 81 15.20 -27.14 32.07
CA ALA A 81 16.27 -28.03 32.53
C ALA A 81 17.59 -27.29 32.76
N ALA A 82 17.98 -26.38 31.86
CA ALA A 82 19.18 -25.54 31.98
C ALA A 82 19.20 -24.71 33.27
N LYS A 83 18.04 -24.24 33.72
CA LYS A 83 17.90 -23.50 35.00
C LYS A 83 18.12 -24.37 36.24
N ARG A 84 17.88 -25.68 36.14
CA ARG A 84 17.95 -26.64 37.26
C ARG A 84 19.29 -27.37 37.33
N ASP A 85 19.98 -27.48 36.19
CA ASP A 85 21.27 -28.15 36.05
C ASP A 85 22.14 -27.35 35.08
N ALA A 86 22.99 -26.47 35.63
CA ALA A 86 23.89 -25.61 34.87
C ALA A 86 25.15 -26.36 34.36
N ALA A 87 25.34 -27.63 34.74
CA ALA A 87 26.49 -28.43 34.33
C ALA A 87 26.33 -29.08 32.95
N HIS A 88 25.13 -29.05 32.38
CA HIS A 88 24.81 -29.64 31.08
C HIS A 88 24.45 -28.55 30.07
N ASP A 89 24.81 -28.78 28.80
CA ASP A 89 24.61 -27.82 27.70
C ASP A 89 23.17 -27.76 27.17
N TRP A 90 22.20 -27.82 28.08
CA TRP A 90 20.78 -27.67 27.78
C TRP A 90 20.45 -26.29 27.19
N THR A 91 21.30 -25.30 27.44
CA THR A 91 21.18 -23.95 26.88
C THR A 91 21.38 -23.98 25.37
N THR A 92 22.49 -24.54 24.87
CA THR A 92 22.77 -24.60 23.43
C THR A 92 21.71 -25.42 22.69
N LEU A 93 21.31 -26.59 23.24
CA LEU A 93 20.23 -27.40 22.65
C LEU A 93 18.87 -26.66 22.67
N SER A 94 18.54 -25.96 23.76
CA SER A 94 17.34 -25.12 23.84
C SER A 94 17.31 -24.06 22.74
N GLU A 95 18.45 -23.41 22.49
CA GLU A 95 18.58 -22.38 21.47
C GLU A 95 18.47 -22.95 20.05
N ILE A 96 19.10 -24.10 19.78
CA ILE A 96 18.98 -24.81 18.50
C ILE A 96 17.52 -25.21 18.20
N MET A 97 16.80 -25.74 19.20
CA MET A 97 15.37 -26.05 19.06
C MET A 97 14.50 -24.79 18.94
N GLY A 98 15.03 -23.63 19.32
CA GLY A 98 14.33 -22.35 19.33
C GLY A 98 14.41 -21.56 18.02
N PHE A 99 15.18 -22.01 17.02
CA PHE A 99 15.34 -21.28 15.76
C PHE A 99 14.00 -21.10 15.03
N GLN A 100 13.81 -19.91 14.45
CA GLN A 100 12.74 -19.70 13.48
C GLN A 100 13.03 -20.59 12.26
N PHE A 101 12.04 -21.38 11.84
CA PHE A 101 12.25 -22.46 10.87
C PHE A 101 11.58 -22.16 9.54
N THR A 102 12.38 -22.08 8.49
CA THR A 102 11.93 -21.84 7.11
C THR A 102 12.40 -23.01 6.23
N PRO A 103 11.68 -24.15 6.24
CA PRO A 103 12.13 -25.39 5.59
C PRO A 103 12.41 -25.23 4.09
N GLY A 104 11.67 -24.33 3.42
CA GLY A 104 11.83 -23.97 2.01
C GLY A 104 13.19 -23.38 1.63
N ASN A 105 13.86 -22.70 2.57
CA ASN A 105 15.16 -22.09 2.32
C ASN A 105 16.27 -23.13 2.47
N VAL A 106 16.80 -23.57 1.34
CA VAL A 106 17.82 -24.63 1.26
C VAL A 106 19.16 -24.18 1.87
N ALA A 107 19.50 -22.90 1.74
CA ALA A 107 20.76 -22.33 2.22
C ALA A 107 20.69 -21.93 3.71
N GLU A 108 19.61 -21.26 4.10
CA GLU A 108 19.41 -20.73 5.45
C GLU A 108 18.04 -21.16 5.99
N PRO A 109 17.85 -22.43 6.39
CA PRO A 109 16.58 -22.93 6.91
C PRO A 109 16.27 -22.45 8.34
N PHE A 110 17.26 -21.87 9.03
CA PHE A 110 17.17 -21.45 10.42
C PHE A 110 17.50 -19.97 10.56
N HIS A 111 16.55 -19.20 11.09
CA HIS A 111 16.67 -17.76 11.30
C HIS A 111 16.58 -17.41 12.79
N PRO A 112 16.96 -16.18 13.16
CA PRO A 112 16.75 -15.70 14.51
C PRO A 112 15.25 -15.73 14.85
N LYS A 113 14.92 -16.27 16.02
CA LYS A 113 13.58 -16.19 16.61
C LYS A 113 13.16 -14.76 16.92
N ALA A 114 14.11 -13.90 17.29
CA ALA A 114 13.83 -12.50 17.61
C ALA A 114 15.00 -11.59 17.21
N ILE A 115 14.66 -10.39 16.73
CA ILE A 115 15.59 -9.32 16.35
C ILE A 115 15.14 -8.05 17.09
N PHE A 116 16.04 -7.43 17.83
CA PHE A 116 15.82 -6.22 18.62
C PHE A 116 16.94 -5.22 18.34
N GLY A 117 16.73 -4.34 17.35
CA GLY A 117 17.77 -3.45 16.85
C GLY A 117 18.98 -4.26 16.36
N ASP A 118 20.18 -3.94 16.87
CA ASP A 118 21.44 -4.61 16.51
C ASP A 118 21.65 -5.97 17.20
N ARG A 119 20.67 -6.44 18.00
CA ARG A 119 20.75 -7.73 18.71
C ARG A 119 19.79 -8.74 18.10
N ARG A 120 20.22 -10.00 18.03
CA ARG A 120 19.38 -11.11 17.56
C ARG A 120 19.59 -12.36 18.41
N SER A 121 18.60 -13.25 18.42
CA SER A 121 18.79 -14.60 18.96
C SER A 121 19.79 -15.40 18.12
N MET A 122 20.32 -16.49 18.69
CA MET A 122 21.26 -17.39 18.05
C MET A 122 20.76 -17.94 16.70
N ILE A 123 21.69 -18.16 15.77
CA ILE A 123 21.53 -18.92 14.52
C ILE A 123 22.65 -19.97 14.42
N PRO A 124 22.60 -20.92 13.45
CA PRO A 124 23.63 -21.93 13.31
C PRO A 124 25.05 -21.38 13.27
N ASP A 125 25.29 -20.25 12.59
CA ASP A 125 26.62 -19.64 12.41
C ASP A 125 27.28 -19.12 13.70
N ASP A 126 26.48 -18.89 14.75
CA ASP A 126 27.01 -18.43 16.04
C ASP A 126 27.66 -19.56 16.85
N LEU A 127 27.45 -20.82 16.46
CA LEU A 127 28.02 -21.98 17.13
C LEU A 127 29.52 -22.11 16.82
N THR A 128 30.32 -22.35 17.86
CA THR A 128 31.75 -22.64 17.75
C THR A 128 31.99 -24.10 17.32
N ASP A 129 33.16 -24.38 16.74
CA ASP A 129 33.54 -25.76 16.37
C ASP A 129 33.49 -26.73 17.56
N ALA A 130 33.91 -26.28 18.76
CA ALA A 130 33.83 -27.08 19.98
C ALA A 130 32.38 -27.41 20.39
N GLN A 131 31.42 -26.49 20.17
CA GLN A 131 30.00 -26.75 20.42
C GLN A 131 29.42 -27.72 19.38
N LEU A 132 29.86 -27.60 18.12
CA LEU A 132 29.44 -28.50 17.04
C LEU A 132 29.96 -29.93 17.25
N ASP A 133 31.21 -30.10 17.68
CA ASP A 133 31.79 -31.41 17.98
C ASP A 133 31.04 -32.10 19.12
N ARG A 134 30.75 -31.37 20.21
CA ARG A 134 29.90 -31.86 21.30
C ARG A 134 28.49 -32.22 20.83
N LEU A 135 27.89 -31.37 19.99
CA LEU A 135 26.56 -31.63 19.40
C LEU A 135 26.56 -32.93 18.58
N SER A 136 27.63 -33.21 17.83
CA SER A 136 27.79 -34.44 17.06
C SER A 136 27.82 -35.69 17.94
N GLU A 137 28.54 -35.64 19.06
CA GLU A 137 28.54 -36.71 20.08
C GLU A 137 27.15 -36.93 20.69
N TYR A 138 26.41 -35.84 21.00
CA TYR A 138 25.05 -35.91 21.52
C TYR A 138 24.08 -36.53 20.51
N VAL A 139 24.05 -36.02 19.28
CA VAL A 139 23.14 -36.51 18.21
C VAL A 139 23.39 -37.98 17.92
N THR A 140 24.63 -38.46 18.04
CA THR A 140 24.95 -39.87 17.84
C THR A 140 24.24 -40.78 18.85
N ASN A 141 23.98 -40.30 20.08
CA ASN A 141 23.45 -41.08 21.19
C ASN A 141 21.99 -40.76 21.58
N LEU A 142 21.29 -39.93 20.80
CA LEU A 142 19.91 -39.51 21.05
C LEU A 142 18.88 -40.36 20.29
N ASP A 143 17.75 -40.62 20.94
CA ASP A 143 16.64 -41.41 20.39
C ASP A 143 15.44 -40.55 19.95
N ASP A 144 15.39 -39.26 20.28
CA ASP A 144 14.28 -38.37 19.88
C ASP A 144 14.47 -37.82 18.45
N ASP A 145 13.59 -38.22 17.54
CA ASP A 145 13.69 -37.89 16.12
C ASP A 145 13.62 -36.37 15.84
N LEU A 146 12.85 -35.59 16.61
CA LEU A 146 12.78 -34.14 16.41
C LEU A 146 14.12 -33.49 16.75
N VAL A 147 14.70 -33.86 17.89
CA VAL A 147 16.00 -33.35 18.34
C VAL A 147 17.11 -33.77 17.37
N VAL A 148 17.15 -35.04 16.97
CA VAL A 148 18.11 -35.58 16.00
C VAL A 148 18.00 -34.85 14.67
N ALA A 149 16.77 -34.66 14.16
CA ALA A 149 16.54 -33.95 12.91
C ALA A 149 17.05 -32.51 12.96
N ARG A 150 16.76 -31.76 14.02
CA ARG A 150 17.16 -30.35 14.09
C ARG A 150 18.66 -30.18 14.33
N ALA A 151 19.21 -30.91 15.29
CA ALA A 151 20.63 -30.81 15.63
C ALA A 151 21.52 -31.37 14.51
N GLY A 152 21.13 -32.50 13.90
CA GLY A 152 21.83 -33.07 12.75
C GLY A 152 21.81 -32.18 11.52
N ASP A 153 20.77 -31.35 11.34
CA ASP A 153 20.69 -30.39 10.24
C ASP A 153 21.63 -29.19 10.47
N VAL A 154 21.78 -28.73 11.71
CA VAL A 154 22.80 -27.74 12.09
C VAL A 154 24.22 -28.26 11.81
N LEU A 155 24.50 -29.51 12.17
CA LEU A 155 25.78 -30.16 11.86
C LEU A 155 26.03 -30.24 10.35
N TRP A 156 25.00 -30.58 9.57
CA TRP A 156 25.10 -30.56 8.11
C TRP A 156 25.41 -29.16 7.57
N LEU A 157 24.73 -28.11 8.05
CA LEU A 157 24.93 -26.75 7.58
C LEU A 157 26.35 -26.22 7.88
N ARG A 158 26.88 -26.52 9.07
CA ARG A 158 28.16 -25.98 9.54
C ARG A 158 29.36 -26.85 9.19
N GLN A 159 29.24 -28.17 9.29
CA GLN A 159 30.36 -29.11 9.11
C GLN A 159 30.25 -29.98 7.85
N ARG A 160 29.11 -29.98 7.14
CA ARG A 160 28.85 -30.83 5.97
C ARG A 160 29.06 -32.33 6.23
N ASP A 161 28.77 -32.80 7.45
CA ASP A 161 28.86 -34.22 7.81
C ASP A 161 27.77 -35.03 7.08
N VAL A 162 28.18 -35.73 6.02
CA VAL A 162 27.30 -36.58 5.19
C VAL A 162 26.69 -37.75 5.97
N LYS A 163 27.43 -38.34 6.93
CA LYS A 163 26.97 -39.49 7.70
C LYS A 163 25.90 -39.07 8.70
N ALA A 164 26.13 -37.97 9.41
CA ALA A 164 25.12 -37.36 10.26
C ALA A 164 23.89 -36.96 9.45
N ALA A 165 24.08 -36.32 8.30
CA ALA A 165 23.00 -35.83 7.46
C ALA A 165 22.05 -36.94 6.94
N ARG A 166 22.55 -38.15 6.65
CA ARG A 166 21.69 -39.29 6.29
C ARG A 166 20.74 -39.69 7.42
N ARG A 167 21.25 -39.80 8.65
CA ARG A 167 20.44 -40.06 9.85
C ARG A 167 19.45 -38.92 10.11
N THR A 168 19.86 -37.67 9.89
CA THR A 168 19.00 -36.48 10.03
C THR A 168 17.78 -36.54 9.13
N VAL A 169 17.93 -36.97 7.87
CA VAL A 169 16.79 -37.10 6.95
C VAL A 169 15.81 -38.19 7.41
N GLU A 170 16.32 -39.32 7.88
CA GLU A 170 15.46 -40.38 8.42
C GLU A 170 14.70 -39.91 9.66
N ALA A 171 15.36 -39.14 10.53
CA ALA A 171 14.75 -38.51 11.69
C ALA A 171 13.67 -37.48 11.30
N TYR A 172 13.90 -36.66 10.27
CA TYR A 172 12.87 -35.75 9.74
C TYR A 172 11.63 -36.51 9.23
N LEU A 173 11.83 -37.62 8.53
CA LEU A 173 10.73 -38.47 8.08
C LEU A 173 9.99 -39.09 9.27
N ALA A 174 10.70 -39.70 10.21
CA ALA A 174 10.11 -40.33 11.40
C ALA A 174 9.34 -39.33 12.27
N ALA A 175 9.92 -38.16 12.53
CA ALA A 175 9.26 -37.07 13.25
C ALA A 175 8.03 -36.53 12.50
N GLY A 176 8.12 -36.41 11.17
CA GLY A 176 6.98 -36.04 10.33
C GLY A 176 5.83 -37.04 10.47
N ILE A 177 6.12 -38.34 10.42
CA ILE A 177 5.14 -39.42 10.60
C ILE A 177 4.50 -39.35 11.99
N ALA A 178 5.33 -39.21 13.03
CA ALA A 178 4.86 -39.18 14.42
C ALA A 178 4.00 -37.95 14.74
N SER A 179 4.20 -36.85 14.00
CA SER A 179 3.45 -35.59 14.15
C SER A 179 2.37 -35.40 13.08
N GLU A 180 2.10 -36.43 12.26
CA GLU A 180 1.15 -36.32 11.16
C GLU A 180 -0.28 -36.19 11.69
N ASP A 181 -0.81 -34.98 11.62
CA ASP A 181 -2.20 -34.65 11.90
C ASP A 181 -2.74 -33.75 10.77
N PRO A 182 -3.66 -34.24 9.93
CA PRO A 182 -4.27 -33.46 8.86
C PRO A 182 -4.98 -32.16 9.33
N ASN A 183 -5.42 -32.10 10.59
CA ASN A 183 -6.02 -30.88 11.18
C ASN A 183 -4.95 -29.84 11.59
N HIS A 184 -3.71 -30.27 11.80
CA HIS A 184 -2.58 -29.43 12.19
C HIS A 184 -1.37 -29.68 11.29
N TRP A 185 -1.64 -29.77 9.98
CA TRP A 185 -0.73 -30.30 8.97
C TRP A 185 0.58 -29.53 8.80
N THR A 186 0.62 -28.24 9.16
CA THR A 186 1.77 -27.35 8.92
C THR A 186 3.05 -27.87 9.57
N THR A 187 2.95 -28.49 10.75
CA THR A 187 4.12 -29.02 11.48
C THR A 187 4.73 -30.22 10.76
N CYS A 188 3.93 -31.25 10.47
CA CYS A 188 4.42 -32.45 9.78
C CYS A 188 4.91 -32.13 8.36
N PHE A 189 4.21 -31.26 7.63
CA PHE A 189 4.64 -30.85 6.29
C PHE A 189 5.99 -30.12 6.29
N ALA A 190 6.24 -29.23 7.26
CA ALA A 190 7.53 -28.55 7.38
C ALA A 190 8.70 -29.52 7.59
N LEU A 191 8.47 -30.60 8.36
CA LEU A 191 9.44 -31.68 8.57
C LEU A 191 9.68 -32.48 7.28
N TYR A 192 8.60 -32.85 6.59
CA TYR A 192 8.68 -33.54 5.30
C TYR A 192 9.41 -32.72 4.24
N GLU A 193 9.06 -31.44 4.09
CA GLU A 193 9.67 -30.52 3.14
C GLU A 193 11.17 -30.39 3.41
N ARG A 194 11.57 -30.17 4.67
CA ARG A 194 12.99 -30.08 5.01
C ARG A 194 13.72 -31.39 4.78
N GLY A 195 13.12 -32.51 5.17
CA GLY A 195 13.65 -33.84 4.90
C GLY A 195 13.93 -34.07 3.42
N VAL A 196 12.99 -33.72 2.52
CA VAL A 196 13.17 -33.80 1.06
C VAL A 196 14.34 -32.93 0.60
N ARG A 197 14.36 -31.66 1.03
CA ARG A 197 15.38 -30.70 0.58
C ARG A 197 16.77 -31.12 1.03
N LEU A 198 16.92 -31.55 2.28
CA LEU A 198 18.17 -32.08 2.83
C LEU A 198 18.60 -33.36 2.11
N ALA A 199 17.68 -34.30 1.89
CA ALA A 199 17.96 -35.54 1.15
C ALA A 199 18.51 -35.26 -0.26
N ARG A 200 17.94 -34.28 -0.97
CA ARG A 200 18.40 -33.86 -2.30
C ARG A 200 19.72 -33.10 -2.28
N GLN A 201 20.09 -32.44 -1.17
CA GLN A 201 21.42 -31.84 -1.02
C GLN A 201 22.51 -32.92 -0.86
N ILE A 202 22.21 -33.99 -0.10
CA ILE A 202 23.15 -35.08 0.17
C ILE A 202 23.30 -35.99 -1.05
N GLU A 203 22.18 -36.41 -1.63
CA GLU A 203 22.15 -37.32 -2.77
C GLU A 203 21.02 -36.94 -3.75
N PRO A 204 21.27 -36.03 -4.70
CA PRO A 204 20.22 -35.45 -5.56
C PRO A 204 19.30 -36.44 -6.29
N LYS A 205 19.80 -37.65 -6.59
CA LYS A 205 19.08 -38.74 -7.28
C LYS A 205 19.21 -40.09 -6.53
N GLY A 206 19.47 -40.04 -5.23
CA GLY A 206 19.67 -41.23 -4.40
C GLY A 206 18.38 -41.91 -3.95
N GLU A 207 18.54 -42.96 -3.15
CA GLU A 207 17.44 -43.76 -2.61
C GLU A 207 16.67 -43.02 -1.51
N LEU A 208 17.37 -42.23 -0.69
CA LEU A 208 16.84 -41.50 0.45
C LEU A 208 15.75 -40.48 0.05
N PRO A 209 15.96 -39.55 -0.90
CA PRO A 209 14.88 -38.69 -1.37
C PRO A 209 13.77 -39.49 -2.07
N ARG A 210 14.11 -40.57 -2.80
CA ARG A 210 13.11 -41.41 -3.49
C ARG A 210 12.17 -42.09 -2.50
N ARG A 211 12.68 -42.60 -1.37
CA ARG A 211 11.89 -43.23 -0.30
C ARG A 211 10.96 -42.22 0.37
N LEU A 212 11.48 -41.04 0.71
CA LEU A 212 10.68 -39.99 1.35
C LEU A 212 9.58 -39.48 0.41
N LEU A 213 9.93 -39.18 -0.85
CA LEU A 213 8.96 -38.73 -1.85
C LEU A 213 7.93 -39.81 -2.19
N GLY A 214 8.33 -41.08 -2.24
CA GLY A 214 7.41 -42.21 -2.41
C GLY A 214 6.44 -42.37 -1.23
N TYR A 215 6.90 -42.14 0.00
CA TYR A 215 6.02 -42.08 1.17
C TYR A 215 4.99 -40.96 1.02
N LEU A 216 5.42 -39.74 0.66
CA LEU A 216 4.54 -38.59 0.47
C LEU A 216 3.50 -38.79 -0.63
N GLU A 217 3.90 -39.34 -1.78
CA GLU A 217 2.98 -39.72 -2.85
C GLU A 217 1.96 -40.76 -2.36
N GLY A 218 2.40 -41.72 -1.53
CA GLY A 218 1.54 -42.68 -0.86
C GLY A 218 0.54 -42.02 0.09
N ARG A 219 0.92 -40.95 0.81
CA ARG A 219 0.01 -40.20 1.69
C ARG A 219 -1.07 -39.46 0.92
N VAL A 220 -0.74 -38.85 -0.22
CA VAL A 220 -1.75 -38.24 -1.11
C VAL A 220 -2.78 -39.27 -1.56
N ARG A 221 -2.33 -40.47 -1.97
CA ARG A 221 -3.23 -41.58 -2.35
C ARG A 221 -4.04 -42.12 -1.17
N HIS A 222 -3.46 -42.13 0.02
CA HIS A 222 -4.13 -42.62 1.22
C HIS A 222 -5.25 -41.69 1.66
N TYR A 223 -5.01 -40.37 1.66
CA TYR A 223 -6.03 -39.39 2.04
C TYR A 223 -7.09 -39.24 0.96
N ASP A 224 -6.71 -39.20 -0.32
CA ASP A 224 -7.62 -39.10 -1.47
C ASP A 224 -8.74 -38.03 -1.32
N GLY A 225 -8.42 -36.94 -0.63
CA GLY A 225 -9.36 -35.84 -0.34
C GLY A 225 -10.02 -35.84 1.04
N ASP A 226 -9.82 -36.89 1.84
CA ASP A 226 -10.35 -36.98 3.20
C ASP A 226 -9.54 -36.15 4.22
N ASP A 227 -8.41 -35.57 3.82
CA ASP A 227 -7.71 -34.59 4.66
C ASP A 227 -8.52 -33.26 4.73
N PRO A 228 -8.86 -32.77 5.93
CA PRO A 228 -9.80 -31.66 6.13
C PRO A 228 -9.25 -30.31 5.68
N LEU A 229 -7.93 -30.17 5.59
CA LEU A 229 -7.23 -28.93 5.26
C LEU A 229 -6.33 -29.14 4.02
N TYR A 230 -5.10 -28.62 4.02
CA TYR A 230 -4.29 -28.47 2.81
C TYR A 230 -3.07 -29.40 2.78
N LEU A 231 -3.07 -30.51 3.54
CA LEU A 231 -1.91 -31.41 3.60
C LEU A 231 -1.63 -32.06 2.25
N SER A 232 -2.65 -32.69 1.64
CA SER A 232 -2.49 -33.34 0.33
C SER A 232 -2.10 -32.34 -0.75
N LEU A 233 -2.71 -31.15 -0.75
CA LEU A 233 -2.35 -30.05 -1.66
C LEU A 233 -0.87 -29.69 -1.57
N LYS A 234 -0.37 -29.45 -0.35
CA LYS A 234 1.02 -29.03 -0.14
C LYS A 234 2.02 -30.13 -0.44
N ILE A 235 1.67 -31.39 -0.20
CA ILE A 235 2.46 -32.52 -0.65
C ILE A 235 2.51 -32.56 -2.19
N MET A 236 1.37 -32.43 -2.88
CA MET A 236 1.34 -32.39 -4.35
C MET A 236 2.18 -31.24 -4.92
N ASP A 237 2.11 -30.04 -4.31
CA ASP A 237 2.93 -28.89 -4.70
C ASP A 237 4.44 -29.22 -4.59
N LEU A 238 4.86 -29.83 -3.48
CA LEU A 238 6.25 -30.25 -3.28
C LEU A 238 6.67 -31.33 -4.30
N LEU A 239 5.82 -32.34 -4.54
CA LEU A 239 6.06 -33.40 -5.53
C LEU A 239 6.21 -32.83 -6.95
N GLU A 240 5.38 -31.85 -7.32
CA GLU A 240 5.47 -31.13 -8.60
C GLU A 240 6.77 -30.32 -8.72
N GLU A 241 7.12 -29.56 -7.68
CA GLU A 241 8.34 -28.74 -7.60
C GLU A 241 9.59 -29.61 -7.83
N VAL A 242 9.69 -30.73 -7.10
CA VAL A 242 10.84 -31.65 -7.18
C VAL A 242 10.77 -32.63 -8.34
N ARG A 243 9.67 -32.59 -9.11
CA ARG A 243 9.38 -33.44 -10.27
C ARG A 243 9.42 -34.93 -9.95
N PHE A 244 8.65 -35.35 -8.96
CA PHE A 244 8.53 -36.75 -8.53
C PHE A 244 7.08 -37.24 -8.52
N GLY A 245 6.90 -38.52 -8.87
CA GLY A 245 5.63 -39.22 -8.76
C GLY A 245 4.89 -39.38 -10.09
N ASP A 246 3.77 -40.09 -10.04
CA ASP A 246 2.85 -40.23 -11.17
C ASP A 246 1.94 -39.00 -11.28
N PHE A 247 2.34 -38.03 -12.10
CA PHE A 247 1.58 -36.78 -12.25
C PHE A 247 0.18 -36.97 -12.82
N ALA A 248 -0.07 -38.02 -13.62
CA ALA A 248 -1.40 -38.30 -14.14
C ALA A 248 -2.32 -38.77 -13.00
N ALA A 249 -1.85 -39.72 -12.17
CA ALA A 249 -2.59 -40.18 -11.01
C ALA A 249 -2.82 -39.07 -9.97
N LEU A 250 -1.79 -38.24 -9.70
CA LEU A 250 -1.92 -37.11 -8.78
C LEU A 250 -2.90 -36.04 -9.29
N ALA A 251 -2.91 -35.79 -10.61
CA ALA A 251 -3.87 -34.87 -11.23
C ALA A 251 -5.32 -35.36 -11.11
N GLU A 252 -5.56 -36.66 -11.31
CA GLU A 252 -6.88 -37.27 -11.12
C GLU A 252 -7.38 -37.08 -9.68
N ILE A 253 -6.52 -37.33 -8.68
CA ILE A 253 -6.85 -37.08 -7.28
C ILE A 253 -7.18 -35.60 -7.05
N ALA A 254 -6.30 -34.68 -7.51
CA ALA A 254 -6.52 -33.24 -7.36
C ALA A 254 -7.85 -32.78 -7.99
N GLY A 255 -8.19 -33.27 -9.18
CA GLY A 255 -9.45 -32.96 -9.86
C GLY A 255 -10.68 -33.46 -9.11
N ARG A 256 -10.64 -34.69 -8.60
CA ARG A 256 -11.73 -35.23 -7.76
C ARG A 256 -11.94 -34.41 -6.48
N ILE A 257 -10.85 -34.00 -5.83
CA ILE A 257 -10.93 -33.15 -4.63
C ILE A 257 -11.52 -31.79 -5.01
N ALA A 258 -11.05 -31.18 -6.10
CA ALA A 258 -11.54 -29.89 -6.55
C ALA A 258 -13.05 -29.90 -6.82
N SER A 259 -13.54 -30.90 -7.57
CA SER A 259 -14.98 -31.07 -7.86
C SER A 259 -15.80 -31.25 -6.60
N LYS A 260 -15.37 -32.13 -5.67
CA LYS A 260 -16.06 -32.34 -4.39
C LYS A 260 -16.10 -31.08 -3.53
N SER A 261 -14.99 -30.32 -3.49
CA SER A 261 -14.92 -29.07 -2.74
C SER A 261 -15.82 -27.98 -3.33
N GLU A 262 -15.91 -27.91 -4.66
CA GLU A 262 -16.83 -27.00 -5.36
C GLU A 262 -18.29 -27.35 -5.05
N GLU A 263 -18.66 -28.63 -5.11
CA GLU A 263 -20.00 -29.12 -4.75
C GLU A 263 -20.36 -28.84 -3.28
N ALA A 264 -19.38 -28.84 -2.38
CA ALA A 264 -19.54 -28.51 -0.97
C ALA A 264 -19.55 -27.00 -0.67
N GLY A 265 -19.32 -26.14 -1.67
CA GLY A 265 -19.22 -24.69 -1.50
C GLY A 265 -17.89 -24.20 -0.93
N ASP A 266 -16.87 -25.06 -0.78
CA ASP A 266 -15.50 -24.66 -0.42
C ASP A 266 -14.74 -24.24 -1.69
N PHE A 267 -15.15 -23.09 -2.24
CA PHE A 267 -14.63 -22.57 -3.50
C PHE A 267 -13.12 -22.29 -3.43
N ARG A 268 -12.61 -21.82 -2.29
CA ARG A 268 -11.17 -21.58 -2.11
C ARG A 268 -10.37 -22.86 -2.27
N ARG A 269 -10.80 -23.95 -1.60
CA ARG A 269 -10.15 -25.25 -1.73
C ARG A 269 -10.25 -25.77 -3.16
N ALA A 270 -11.42 -25.68 -3.79
CA ALA A 270 -11.61 -26.08 -5.18
C ALA A 270 -10.65 -25.36 -6.13
N GLN A 271 -10.52 -24.04 -5.98
CA GLN A 271 -9.65 -23.20 -6.80
C GLN A 271 -8.17 -23.60 -6.69
N GLU A 272 -7.68 -23.84 -5.48
CA GLU A 272 -6.30 -24.29 -5.23
C GLU A 272 -6.04 -25.66 -5.87
N TYR A 273 -6.95 -26.62 -5.68
CA TYR A 273 -6.81 -27.96 -6.26
C TYR A 273 -6.92 -27.98 -7.79
N TYR A 274 -7.83 -27.22 -8.40
CA TYR A 274 -7.85 -27.09 -9.87
C TYR A 274 -6.56 -26.45 -10.42
N ALA A 275 -5.98 -25.49 -9.69
CA ALA A 275 -4.70 -24.89 -10.07
C ALA A 275 -3.55 -25.92 -10.00
N THR A 276 -3.52 -26.74 -8.95
CA THR A 276 -2.54 -27.83 -8.80
C THR A 276 -2.76 -28.93 -9.83
N GLN A 277 -4.01 -29.35 -10.08
CA GLN A 277 -4.37 -30.29 -11.14
C GLN A 277 -3.83 -29.83 -12.50
N ALA A 278 -4.05 -28.56 -12.87
CA ALA A 278 -3.55 -28.03 -14.13
C ALA A 278 -2.01 -28.06 -14.24
N ARG A 279 -1.28 -27.80 -13.14
CA ARG A 279 0.19 -27.94 -13.11
C ARG A 279 0.62 -29.39 -13.31
N LEU A 280 -0.02 -30.32 -12.61
CA LEU A 280 0.25 -31.75 -12.69
C LEU A 280 -0.06 -32.33 -14.09
N LEU A 281 -1.20 -31.97 -14.69
CA LEU A 281 -1.56 -32.39 -16.06
C LEU A 281 -0.55 -31.88 -17.09
N LYS A 282 -0.07 -30.62 -16.95
CA LYS A 282 1.02 -30.11 -17.79
C LYS A 282 2.31 -30.92 -17.65
N ARG A 283 2.64 -31.40 -16.44
CA ARG A 283 3.78 -32.29 -16.20
C ARG A 283 3.58 -33.68 -16.79
N ALA A 284 2.35 -34.18 -16.78
CA ALA A 284 1.97 -35.43 -17.43
C ALA A 284 1.94 -35.32 -18.98
N GLY A 285 1.99 -34.11 -19.52
CA GLY A 285 1.98 -33.84 -20.97
C GLY A 285 0.59 -33.59 -21.55
N ASP A 286 -0.46 -33.63 -20.73
CA ASP A 286 -1.84 -33.38 -21.15
C ASP A 286 -2.20 -31.89 -21.00
N ARG A 287 -1.95 -31.12 -22.06
CA ARG A 287 -2.19 -29.67 -22.06
C ARG A 287 -3.68 -29.31 -22.19
N ASP A 288 -4.46 -30.15 -22.86
CA ASP A 288 -5.88 -29.88 -23.09
C ASP A 288 -6.67 -30.10 -21.81
N ALA A 289 -6.40 -31.20 -21.08
CA ALA A 289 -6.98 -31.41 -19.76
C ALA A 289 -6.52 -30.34 -18.76
N ALA A 290 -5.27 -29.88 -18.85
CA ALA A 290 -4.79 -28.79 -18.00
C ALA A 290 -5.54 -27.47 -18.25
N GLU A 291 -5.83 -27.14 -19.51
CA GLU A 291 -6.65 -25.98 -19.86
C GLU A 291 -8.10 -26.15 -19.39
N ALA A 292 -8.66 -27.36 -19.47
CA ALA A 292 -9.99 -27.67 -18.95
C ALA A 292 -10.06 -27.46 -17.42
N ALA A 293 -9.07 -27.93 -16.64
CA ALA A 293 -8.98 -27.69 -15.20
C ALA A 293 -8.88 -26.20 -14.87
N LEU A 294 -8.13 -25.43 -15.67
CA LEU A 294 -8.03 -23.99 -15.54
C LEU A 294 -9.35 -23.27 -15.88
N CYS A 295 -10.15 -23.81 -16.80
CA CYS A 295 -11.50 -23.31 -17.09
C CYS A 295 -12.48 -23.63 -15.95
N ALA A 296 -12.41 -24.83 -15.37
CA ALA A 296 -13.19 -25.20 -14.19
C ALA A 296 -12.88 -24.26 -13.01
N ARG A 297 -11.60 -24.00 -12.73
CA ARG A 297 -11.18 -22.97 -11.76
C ARG A 297 -11.74 -21.58 -12.07
N ALA A 298 -11.84 -21.19 -13.34
CA ALA A 298 -12.42 -19.89 -13.67
C ALA A 298 -13.92 -19.86 -13.33
N GLN A 299 -14.62 -20.97 -13.56
CA GLN A 299 -16.04 -21.11 -13.28
C GLN A 299 -16.35 -21.06 -11.77
N THR A 300 -15.48 -21.54 -10.89
CA THR A 300 -15.71 -21.45 -9.43
C THR A 300 -15.85 -20.00 -8.95
N PHE A 301 -15.14 -19.04 -9.55
CA PHE A 301 -15.30 -17.61 -9.19
C PHE A 301 -16.70 -17.08 -9.53
N VAL A 302 -17.32 -17.59 -10.60
CA VAL A 302 -18.69 -17.23 -10.98
C VAL A 302 -19.67 -17.78 -9.95
N SER A 303 -19.54 -19.05 -9.60
CA SER A 303 -20.39 -19.70 -8.59
C SER A 303 -20.28 -18.98 -7.24
N GLU A 304 -19.06 -18.66 -6.81
CA GLU A 304 -18.81 -17.92 -5.58
C GLU A 304 -19.39 -16.50 -5.62
N ALA A 305 -19.26 -15.79 -6.74
CA ALA A 305 -19.86 -14.46 -6.91
C ALA A 305 -21.40 -14.49 -6.81
N GLU A 306 -22.03 -15.49 -7.44
CA GLU A 306 -23.49 -15.68 -7.38
C GLU A 306 -23.98 -15.99 -5.97
N ASP A 307 -23.23 -16.79 -5.20
CA ASP A 307 -23.60 -17.11 -3.83
C ASP A 307 -23.45 -15.91 -2.88
N GLN A 308 -22.40 -15.09 -3.05
CA GLN A 308 -22.25 -13.85 -2.30
C GLN A 308 -23.34 -12.82 -2.65
N GLU A 309 -23.77 -12.72 -3.91
CA GLU A 309 -24.91 -11.87 -4.27
C GLU A 309 -26.20 -12.34 -3.62
N LYS A 310 -26.49 -13.65 -3.63
CA LYS A 310 -27.68 -14.21 -2.97
C LYS A 310 -27.65 -13.95 -1.46
N ALA A 311 -26.47 -13.99 -0.85
CA ALA A 311 -26.26 -13.66 0.55
C ALA A 311 -26.36 -12.15 0.86
N GLY A 312 -26.46 -11.29 -0.16
CA GLY A 312 -26.46 -9.84 0.00
C GLY A 312 -25.10 -9.30 0.48
N SER A 313 -24.00 -9.92 0.04
CA SER A 313 -22.63 -9.44 0.24
C SER A 313 -22.04 -8.96 -1.08
N PHE A 314 -22.46 -7.79 -1.52
CA PHE A 314 -22.07 -7.17 -2.79
C PHE A 314 -20.60 -6.77 -2.84
N ILE A 315 -19.94 -6.42 -1.72
CA ILE A 315 -18.48 -6.22 -1.70
C ILE A 315 -17.75 -7.52 -2.08
N ALA A 316 -18.12 -8.65 -1.48
CA ALA A 316 -17.51 -9.94 -1.78
C ALA A 316 -17.88 -10.39 -3.21
N ALA A 317 -19.15 -10.26 -3.60
CA ALA A 317 -19.61 -10.58 -4.94
C ALA A 317 -18.86 -9.78 -6.02
N HIS A 318 -18.71 -8.47 -5.82
CA HIS A 318 -17.97 -7.62 -6.76
C HIS A 318 -16.53 -8.11 -6.93
N LYS A 319 -15.86 -8.50 -5.83
CA LYS A 319 -14.50 -9.06 -5.89
C LYS A 319 -14.45 -10.36 -6.70
N PHE A 320 -15.39 -11.27 -6.51
CA PHE A 320 -15.42 -12.55 -7.23
C PHE A 320 -15.87 -12.41 -8.69
N TRP A 321 -16.74 -11.44 -9.02
CA TRP A 321 -17.01 -11.07 -10.40
C TRP A 321 -15.79 -10.47 -11.10
N GLU A 322 -15.00 -9.64 -10.39
CA GLU A 322 -13.73 -9.11 -10.89
C GLU A 322 -12.76 -10.26 -11.22
N ASP A 323 -12.60 -11.22 -10.30
CA ASP A 323 -11.77 -12.41 -10.52
C ASP A 323 -12.26 -13.27 -11.67
N SER A 324 -13.59 -13.43 -11.80
CA SER A 324 -14.21 -14.14 -12.93
C SER A 324 -13.87 -13.48 -14.26
N VAL A 325 -14.01 -12.15 -14.38
CA VAL A 325 -13.67 -11.42 -15.61
C VAL A 325 -12.19 -11.59 -15.96
N GLN A 326 -11.29 -11.46 -14.98
CA GLN A 326 -9.85 -11.65 -15.20
C GLN A 326 -9.52 -13.08 -15.64
N ALA A 327 -10.09 -14.09 -14.96
CA ALA A 327 -9.87 -15.49 -15.29
C ALA A 327 -10.42 -15.85 -16.69
N PHE A 328 -11.58 -15.34 -17.07
CA PHE A 328 -12.17 -15.58 -18.39
C PHE A 328 -11.41 -14.83 -19.49
N GLN A 329 -10.92 -13.62 -19.23
CA GLN A 329 -10.16 -12.84 -20.21
C GLN A 329 -8.84 -13.51 -20.61
N ALA A 330 -8.19 -14.16 -19.63
CA ALA A 330 -6.95 -14.90 -19.85
C ALA A 330 -7.13 -16.13 -20.78
N ARG A 331 -8.36 -16.60 -21.05
CA ARG A 331 -8.63 -17.87 -21.73
C ARG A 331 -9.52 -17.68 -22.96
N PRO A 332 -9.00 -17.89 -24.20
CA PRO A 332 -9.76 -17.65 -25.42
C PRO A 332 -11.12 -18.37 -25.48
N SER A 333 -11.20 -19.61 -25.00
CA SER A 333 -12.42 -20.44 -24.98
C SER A 333 -13.56 -19.84 -24.15
N LEU A 334 -13.23 -19.03 -23.14
CA LEU A 334 -14.20 -18.46 -22.20
C LEU A 334 -14.64 -17.03 -22.57
N ARG A 335 -13.94 -16.38 -23.50
CA ARG A 335 -14.15 -14.95 -23.82
C ARG A 335 -15.56 -14.60 -24.30
N ALA A 336 -16.29 -15.57 -24.87
CA ALA A 336 -17.67 -15.39 -25.30
C ALA A 336 -18.61 -14.95 -24.16
N ARG A 337 -18.30 -15.30 -22.90
CA ARG A 337 -19.10 -14.92 -21.72
C ARG A 337 -18.69 -13.60 -21.06
N LEU A 338 -17.60 -12.96 -21.49
CA LEU A 338 -17.12 -11.70 -20.90
C LEU A 338 -18.17 -10.57 -20.90
N PRO A 339 -19.00 -10.37 -21.95
CA PRO A 339 -20.03 -9.33 -21.91
C PRO A 339 -21.00 -9.49 -20.74
N ASP A 340 -21.43 -10.73 -20.47
CA ASP A 340 -22.33 -11.04 -19.36
C ASP A 340 -21.65 -10.86 -17.99
N LEU A 341 -20.42 -11.38 -17.83
CA LEU A 341 -19.68 -11.22 -16.57
C LEU A 341 -19.39 -9.75 -16.24
N ARG A 342 -19.09 -8.92 -17.24
CA ARG A 342 -18.90 -7.47 -17.05
C ARG A 342 -20.19 -6.77 -16.65
N ARG A 343 -21.34 -7.21 -17.17
CA ARG A 343 -22.66 -6.73 -16.74
C ARG A 343 -22.92 -7.08 -15.27
N ARG A 344 -22.66 -8.33 -14.87
CA ARG A 344 -22.80 -8.80 -13.48
C ARG A 344 -21.87 -8.05 -12.52
N LEU A 345 -20.61 -7.83 -12.91
CA LEU A 345 -19.67 -7.00 -12.16
C LEU A 345 -20.21 -5.58 -11.92
N ALA A 346 -20.77 -4.95 -12.96
CA ALA A 346 -21.36 -3.61 -12.84
C ALA A 346 -22.63 -3.59 -11.95
N GLU A 347 -23.43 -4.65 -11.97
CA GLU A 347 -24.58 -4.83 -11.07
C GLU A 347 -24.13 -4.94 -9.61
N ALA A 348 -23.17 -5.82 -9.32
CA ALA A 348 -22.60 -5.96 -7.98
C ALA A 348 -21.95 -4.66 -7.49
N GLY A 349 -21.26 -3.92 -8.38
CA GLY A 349 -20.65 -2.63 -8.05
C GLY A 349 -21.66 -1.59 -7.58
N ARG A 350 -22.85 -1.52 -8.19
CA ARG A 350 -23.94 -0.68 -7.69
C ARG A 350 -24.45 -1.15 -6.32
N GLY A 351 -24.48 -2.46 -6.08
CA GLY A 351 -24.81 -3.04 -4.79
C GLY A 351 -23.83 -2.66 -3.68
N VAL A 352 -22.53 -2.58 -3.99
CA VAL A 352 -21.47 -2.16 -3.04
C VAL A 352 -21.80 -0.81 -2.42
N LEU A 353 -22.25 0.17 -3.22
CA LEU A 353 -22.57 1.51 -2.73
C LEU A 353 -23.66 1.51 -1.66
N GLY A 354 -24.61 0.56 -1.72
CA GLY A 354 -25.66 0.38 -0.71
C GLY A 354 -25.16 -0.22 0.60
N GLU A 355 -24.06 -0.97 0.57
CA GLU A 355 -23.45 -1.58 1.77
C GLU A 355 -22.47 -0.65 2.48
N MET A 356 -21.94 0.35 1.78
CA MET A 356 -20.96 1.28 2.32
C MET A 356 -21.56 2.08 3.48
N LYS A 357 -20.87 2.03 4.62
CA LYS A 357 -21.21 2.84 5.79
C LYS A 357 -20.45 4.15 5.77
N ARG A 358 -21.13 5.23 6.13
CA ARG A 358 -20.48 6.52 6.34
C ARG A 358 -19.72 6.48 7.67
N VAL A 359 -18.43 6.76 7.62
CA VAL A 359 -17.62 7.06 8.80
C VAL A 359 -17.58 8.57 8.93
N GLN A 360 -17.91 9.09 10.11
CA GLN A 360 -17.86 10.51 10.43
C GLN A 360 -16.98 10.69 11.67
N SER A 361 -16.17 11.75 11.68
CA SER A 361 -15.52 12.21 12.91
C SER A 361 -16.53 12.96 13.78
N ASP A 362 -16.15 13.22 15.02
CA ASP A 362 -16.87 14.17 15.87
C ASP A 362 -16.89 15.56 15.23
N SER A 363 -17.92 16.34 15.56
CA SER A 363 -18.06 17.72 15.08
C SER A 363 -16.95 18.60 15.67
N VAL A 364 -16.28 19.36 14.80
CA VAL A 364 -15.31 20.38 15.20
C VAL A 364 -16.04 21.73 15.22
N ASP A 365 -15.98 22.44 16.34
CA ASP A 365 -16.48 23.81 16.41
C ASP A 365 -15.49 24.76 15.71
N LEU A 366 -15.99 25.47 14.69
CA LEU A 366 -15.21 26.41 13.89
C LEU A 366 -15.63 27.88 14.13
N THR A 367 -16.46 28.15 15.15
CA THR A 367 -17.09 29.47 15.35
C THR A 367 -16.05 30.58 15.44
N GLU A 368 -15.01 30.41 16.27
CA GLU A 368 -13.97 31.43 16.44
C GLU A 368 -13.19 31.70 15.15
N GLN A 369 -12.89 30.66 14.38
CA GLN A 369 -12.17 30.78 13.11
C GLN A 369 -13.03 31.49 12.06
N VAL A 370 -14.31 31.13 11.98
CA VAL A 370 -15.28 31.76 11.09
C VAL A 370 -15.45 33.24 11.43
N ASP A 371 -15.62 33.59 12.71
CA ASP A 371 -15.78 34.98 13.15
C ASP A 371 -14.53 35.82 12.84
N ALA A 372 -13.35 35.27 13.10
CA ALA A 372 -12.09 35.93 12.78
C ALA A 372 -11.96 36.19 11.26
N VAL A 373 -12.30 35.20 10.42
CA VAL A 373 -12.26 35.37 8.97
C VAL A 373 -13.28 36.41 8.50
N GLN A 374 -14.52 36.38 9.01
CA GLN A 374 -15.50 37.39 8.65
C GLN A 374 -15.02 38.81 9.00
N ALA A 375 -14.44 38.99 10.19
CA ALA A 375 -13.88 40.27 10.60
C ALA A 375 -12.75 40.77 9.68
N LEU A 376 -11.94 39.86 9.12
CA LEU A 376 -10.87 40.21 8.18
C LEU A 376 -11.37 40.74 6.83
N PHE A 377 -12.63 40.49 6.47
CA PHE A 377 -13.22 40.87 5.18
C PHE A 377 -14.19 42.05 5.27
N ARG A 378 -14.81 42.27 6.44
CA ARG A 378 -15.78 43.36 6.62
C ARG A 378 -15.18 44.72 6.32
N GLY A 379 -15.85 45.51 5.48
CA GLY A 379 -15.47 46.88 5.14
C GLY A 379 -14.24 46.99 4.23
N LEU A 380 -13.73 45.88 3.68
CA LEU A 380 -12.64 45.95 2.70
C LEU A 380 -13.15 46.54 1.37
N PRO A 381 -12.33 47.30 0.65
CA PRO A 381 -12.61 47.62 -0.75
C PRO A 381 -12.71 46.33 -1.57
N ARG A 382 -13.67 46.28 -2.51
CA ARG A 382 -13.95 45.09 -3.33
C ARG A 382 -12.71 44.42 -3.94
N GLN A 383 -11.80 45.20 -4.54
CA GLN A 383 -10.57 44.65 -5.15
C GLN A 383 -9.65 44.03 -4.09
N ASP A 384 -9.48 44.72 -2.96
CA ASP A 384 -8.65 44.27 -1.84
C ASP A 384 -9.23 43.00 -1.20
N ALA A 385 -10.56 42.88 -1.14
CA ALA A 385 -11.25 41.66 -0.72
C ALA A 385 -10.97 40.48 -1.67
N ILE A 386 -10.99 40.69 -3.00
CA ILE A 386 -10.66 39.63 -3.97
C ILE A 386 -9.18 39.20 -3.83
N PHE A 387 -8.25 40.15 -3.72
CA PHE A 387 -6.83 39.83 -3.51
C PHE A 387 -6.62 39.09 -2.20
N ARG A 388 -7.28 39.52 -1.12
CA ARG A 388 -7.21 38.86 0.18
C ARG A 388 -7.82 37.46 0.14
N LEU A 389 -8.93 37.25 -0.57
CA LEU A 389 -9.51 35.91 -0.76
C LEU A 389 -8.56 34.97 -1.49
N ALA A 390 -7.93 35.42 -2.57
CA ALA A 390 -6.95 34.61 -3.31
C ALA A 390 -5.78 34.13 -2.42
N LEU A 391 -5.45 34.92 -1.39
CA LEU A 391 -4.30 34.73 -0.50
C LEU A 391 -4.67 34.29 0.92
N ILE A 392 -5.96 34.03 1.18
CA ILE A 392 -6.48 33.81 2.54
C ILE A 392 -5.89 32.57 3.21
N ASP A 393 -5.55 31.55 2.41
CA ASP A 393 -4.98 30.30 2.89
C ASP A 393 -3.72 29.86 2.12
N GLU A 394 -2.92 29.00 2.74
CA GLU A 394 -1.74 28.41 2.15
C GLU A 394 -2.13 27.20 1.28
N LEU A 395 -1.38 26.99 0.18
CA LEU A 395 -1.49 25.75 -0.59
C LEU A 395 -0.81 24.62 0.19
N ILE A 396 -1.25 23.38 -0.02
CA ILE A 396 -0.68 22.23 0.68
C ILE A 396 0.80 22.07 0.31
N ASP A 397 1.65 22.09 1.34
CA ASP A 397 3.06 21.69 1.25
C ASP A 397 3.14 20.15 1.23
N PRO A 398 3.56 19.54 0.10
CA PRO A 398 3.61 18.09 -0.02
C PRO A 398 4.65 17.44 0.91
N VAL A 399 5.73 18.14 1.25
CA VAL A 399 6.77 17.62 2.15
C VAL A 399 6.22 17.56 3.56
N LYS A 400 5.65 18.67 4.04
CA LYS A 400 5.04 18.74 5.37
C LYS A 400 3.86 17.77 5.51
N LEU A 401 3.00 17.68 4.49
CA LEU A 401 1.88 16.74 4.48
C LEU A 401 2.38 15.30 4.57
N ARG A 402 3.46 14.95 3.88
CA ARG A 402 4.07 13.62 3.95
C ARG A 402 4.58 13.32 5.35
N GLU A 403 5.32 14.23 5.95
CA GLU A 403 5.84 14.07 7.32
C GLU A 403 4.72 13.86 8.33
N GLN A 404 3.67 14.69 8.26
CA GLN A 404 2.48 14.56 9.10
C GLN A 404 1.76 13.23 8.88
N THR A 405 1.60 12.82 7.62
CA THR A 405 0.99 11.54 7.26
C THR A 405 1.78 10.39 7.86
N LEU A 406 3.10 10.37 7.70
CA LEU A 406 3.96 9.33 8.28
C LEU A 406 3.90 9.30 9.81
N ALA A 407 3.76 10.45 10.47
CA ALA A 407 3.56 10.51 11.92
C ALA A 407 2.23 9.86 12.32
N THR A 408 1.11 10.26 11.71
CA THR A 408 -0.23 9.69 12.00
C THR A 408 -0.29 8.17 11.73
N LEU A 409 0.40 7.70 10.69
CA LEU A 409 0.44 6.26 10.36
C LEU A 409 1.14 5.43 11.44
N LYS A 410 2.10 6.00 12.18
CA LYS A 410 2.73 5.32 13.34
C LYS A 410 1.75 5.14 14.50
N ASP A 411 0.87 6.12 14.70
CA ASP A 411 -0.08 6.13 15.81
C ASP A 411 -1.34 5.29 15.53
N SER A 412 -1.60 4.92 14.27
CA SER A 412 -2.76 4.14 13.84
C SER A 412 -2.41 2.89 13.01
N PRO A 413 -1.64 1.93 13.56
CA PRO A 413 -1.10 0.78 12.81
C PRO A 413 -2.17 -0.21 12.31
N LEU A 414 -3.36 -0.22 12.90
CA LEU A 414 -4.45 -1.08 12.41
C LEU A 414 -5.14 -0.51 11.15
N GLN A 415 -5.13 0.81 10.95
CA GLN A 415 -5.71 1.42 9.76
C GLN A 415 -4.78 1.30 8.54
N THR A 416 -3.47 1.19 8.77
CA THR A 416 -2.44 1.14 7.74
C THR A 416 -2.35 -0.19 7.01
N ILE A 417 -2.71 -1.29 7.69
CA ILE A 417 -2.67 -2.66 7.14
C ILE A 417 -3.89 -3.02 6.29
N ILE A 418 -4.91 -2.15 6.22
CA ILE A 418 -6.15 -2.42 5.47
C ILE A 418 -6.07 -1.74 4.10
N ARG A 419 -6.04 -2.56 3.05
CA ARG A 419 -6.27 -2.12 1.66
C ARG A 419 -7.66 -1.49 1.53
N ALA A 420 -7.75 -0.37 0.80
CA ALA A 420 -9.03 0.27 0.50
C ALA A 420 -9.29 0.30 -1.01
N ASP A 421 -10.45 -0.21 -1.44
CA ASP A 421 -10.93 -0.07 -2.81
C ASP A 421 -11.81 1.21 -2.90
N VAL A 422 -11.58 2.03 -3.92
CA VAL A 422 -12.29 3.30 -4.15
C VAL A 422 -13.29 3.12 -5.28
N PHE A 423 -14.55 3.45 -5.02
CA PHE A 423 -15.65 3.34 -5.98
C PHE A 423 -16.18 4.72 -6.38
N ASP A 424 -16.66 4.85 -7.60
CA ASP A 424 -17.40 6.03 -8.07
C ASP A 424 -18.92 5.88 -7.87
N GLN A 425 -19.68 6.92 -8.23
CA GLN A 425 -21.14 6.95 -8.09
C GLN A 425 -21.88 5.87 -8.90
N ALA A 426 -21.25 5.33 -9.96
CA ALA A 426 -21.82 4.25 -10.75
C ALA A 426 -21.48 2.86 -10.18
N GLY A 427 -20.74 2.80 -9.07
CA GLY A 427 -20.29 1.56 -8.44
C GLY A 427 -19.08 0.94 -9.14
N ARG A 428 -18.34 1.72 -9.96
CA ARG A 428 -17.12 1.24 -10.60
C ARG A 428 -15.95 1.43 -9.64
N LYS A 429 -15.16 0.38 -9.45
CA LYS A 429 -13.88 0.46 -8.75
C LYS A 429 -12.88 1.25 -9.60
N ILE A 430 -12.55 2.46 -9.18
CA ILE A 430 -11.71 3.41 -9.94
C ILE A 430 -10.27 3.48 -9.42
N ALA A 431 -10.03 3.11 -8.17
CA ALA A 431 -8.70 3.09 -7.59
C ALA A 431 -8.58 2.09 -6.43
N VAL A 432 -7.34 1.84 -6.01
CA VAL A 432 -7.00 1.00 -4.87
C VAL A 432 -5.91 1.72 -4.09
N ARG A 433 -6.12 1.95 -2.80
CA ARG A 433 -5.05 2.25 -1.86
C ARG A 433 -4.52 0.92 -1.30
N PRO A 434 -3.26 0.55 -1.58
CA PRO A 434 -2.66 -0.66 -1.03
C PRO A 434 -2.56 -0.62 0.50
N ALA A 435 -2.36 -1.77 1.11
CA ALA A 435 -1.96 -1.87 2.51
C ALA A 435 -0.46 -1.56 2.67
N LEU A 436 -0.10 -0.95 3.79
CA LEU A 436 1.30 -0.84 4.23
C LEU A 436 1.81 -2.18 4.79
N GLY A 437 3.12 -2.39 4.74
CA GLY A 437 3.77 -3.62 5.23
C GLY A 437 3.86 -4.74 4.19
N SER A 438 3.76 -4.41 2.90
CA SER A 438 3.95 -5.38 1.82
C SER A 438 5.42 -5.80 1.63
N GLY A 439 6.38 -4.99 2.12
CA GLY A 439 7.81 -5.18 1.88
C GLY A 439 8.27 -4.76 0.48
N ASP A 440 7.35 -4.40 -0.42
CA ASP A 440 7.66 -3.81 -1.72
C ASP A 440 7.61 -2.28 -1.63
N SER A 441 8.76 -1.65 -1.84
CA SER A 441 8.92 -0.19 -1.74
C SER A 441 7.97 0.59 -2.66
N LYS A 442 7.63 0.07 -3.85
CA LYS A 442 6.69 0.77 -4.75
C LYS A 442 5.26 0.69 -4.26
N VAL A 443 4.87 -0.45 -3.70
CA VAL A 443 3.53 -0.66 -3.13
C VAL A 443 3.36 0.16 -1.85
N GLU A 444 4.40 0.23 -1.03
CA GLU A 444 4.41 1.07 0.17
C GLU A 444 4.32 2.55 -0.17
N GLU A 445 5.06 3.02 -1.18
CA GLU A 445 4.98 4.41 -1.63
C GLU A 445 3.57 4.76 -2.13
N ALA A 446 2.96 3.90 -2.94
CA ALA A 446 1.58 4.08 -3.41
C ALA A 446 0.56 4.07 -2.26
N ALA A 447 0.82 3.33 -1.18
CA ALA A 447 -0.02 3.36 0.02
C ALA A 447 0.12 4.71 0.75
N ILE A 448 1.35 5.21 0.93
CA ILE A 448 1.63 6.52 1.55
C ILE A 448 0.95 7.64 0.75
N ASP A 449 1.08 7.65 -0.58
CA ASP A 449 0.42 8.63 -1.45
C ASP A 449 -1.11 8.64 -1.26
N GLY A 450 -1.72 7.47 -1.08
CA GLY A 450 -3.15 7.36 -0.82
C GLY A 450 -3.58 7.89 0.56
N PHE A 451 -2.73 7.76 1.58
CA PHE A 451 -2.97 8.40 2.87
C PHE A 451 -2.74 9.91 2.81
N MET A 452 -1.75 10.36 2.03
CA MET A 452 -1.55 11.80 1.78
C MET A 452 -2.77 12.41 1.09
N ASP A 453 -3.36 11.77 0.07
CA ASP A 453 -4.59 12.26 -0.56
C ASP A 453 -5.75 12.34 0.44
N GLN A 454 -5.90 11.32 1.31
CA GLN A 454 -6.90 11.33 2.37
C GLN A 454 -6.71 12.52 3.33
N ASN A 455 -5.49 12.80 3.76
CA ASN A 455 -5.17 13.92 4.65
C ASN A 455 -5.36 15.27 3.94
N ALA A 456 -4.95 15.38 2.68
CA ALA A 456 -5.19 16.56 1.85
C ALA A 456 -6.68 16.90 1.74
N ARG A 457 -7.56 15.89 1.64
CA ARG A 457 -9.02 16.11 1.66
C ARG A 457 -9.50 16.75 2.96
N PHE A 458 -8.96 16.34 4.11
CA PHE A 458 -9.28 16.98 5.39
C PHE A 458 -8.78 18.43 5.46
N HIS A 459 -7.56 18.72 4.99
CA HIS A 459 -7.04 20.09 4.93
C HIS A 459 -7.93 21.00 4.09
N ARG A 460 -8.26 20.57 2.87
CA ARG A 460 -9.21 21.27 1.99
C ARG A 460 -10.57 21.42 2.64
N HIS A 461 -10.96 20.43 3.46
CA HIS A 461 -12.22 20.49 4.15
C HIS A 461 -12.31 21.67 5.12
N PHE A 462 -11.30 21.80 5.97
CA PHE A 462 -11.18 22.90 6.89
C PHE A 462 -10.99 24.24 6.18
N ALA A 463 -10.16 24.31 5.12
CA ALA A 463 -9.96 25.53 4.35
C ALA A 463 -11.29 26.11 3.83
N VAL A 464 -12.15 25.25 3.27
CA VAL A 464 -13.46 25.68 2.75
C VAL A 464 -14.39 26.19 3.87
N HIS A 465 -14.55 25.43 4.94
CA HIS A 465 -15.56 25.74 5.96
C HIS A 465 -15.11 26.79 6.97
N ALA A 466 -13.82 26.85 7.31
CA ALA A 466 -13.29 27.81 8.27
C ALA A 466 -12.93 29.16 7.61
N ALA A 467 -12.54 29.17 6.33
CA ALA A 467 -11.99 30.37 5.69
C ALA A 467 -12.73 30.78 4.40
N LEU A 468 -12.75 29.93 3.38
CA LEU A 468 -13.20 30.35 2.04
C LEU A 468 -14.68 30.72 1.99
N ALA A 469 -15.55 29.83 2.47
CA ALA A 469 -16.99 30.07 2.41
C ALA A 469 -17.44 31.23 3.31
N PRO A 470 -16.95 31.38 4.56
CA PRO A 470 -17.20 32.57 5.36
C PRO A 470 -16.79 33.88 4.69
N ALA A 471 -15.58 33.93 4.11
CA ALA A 471 -15.08 35.12 3.42
C ALA A 471 -15.97 35.50 2.22
N VAL A 472 -16.29 34.53 1.36
CA VAL A 472 -17.15 34.76 0.18
C VAL A 472 -18.55 35.23 0.57
N ARG A 473 -19.11 34.75 1.69
CA ARG A 473 -20.41 35.22 2.19
C ARG A 473 -20.36 36.71 2.53
N VAL A 474 -19.36 37.17 3.29
CA VAL A 474 -19.19 38.60 3.61
C VAL A 474 -19.03 39.42 2.34
N MET A 475 -18.17 38.96 1.41
CA MET A 475 -17.94 39.66 0.15
C MET A 475 -19.22 39.79 -0.69
N ARG A 476 -20.05 38.75 -0.74
CA ARG A 476 -21.32 38.77 -1.48
C ARG A 476 -22.35 39.70 -0.83
N ASP A 477 -22.31 39.85 0.48
CA ASP A 477 -23.21 40.73 1.23
C ASP A 477 -22.79 42.21 1.07
N GLU A 478 -21.49 42.50 0.93
CA GLU A 478 -20.96 43.87 0.85
C GLU A 478 -20.69 44.38 -0.57
N HIS A 479 -20.55 43.50 -1.56
CA HIS A 479 -20.08 43.86 -2.90
C HIS A 479 -20.88 43.21 -4.02
N ASP A 480 -21.05 43.95 -5.12
CA ASP A 480 -21.41 43.36 -6.41
C ASP A 480 -20.15 42.81 -7.10
N LEU A 481 -20.13 41.51 -7.32
CA LEU A 481 -18.99 40.75 -7.85
C LEU A 481 -19.29 40.30 -9.29
N GLY A 482 -19.60 41.27 -10.15
CA GLY A 482 -19.88 41.07 -11.57
C GLY A 482 -18.64 40.76 -12.41
N GLN A 483 -18.88 40.33 -13.65
CA GLN A 483 -17.82 39.95 -14.59
C GLN A 483 -16.88 41.10 -14.91
N GLU A 484 -17.39 42.32 -15.04
CA GLU A 484 -16.59 43.49 -15.37
C GLU A 484 -15.58 43.77 -14.26
N GLU A 485 -15.98 43.63 -13.00
CA GLU A 485 -15.11 43.98 -11.88
C GLU A 485 -14.14 42.88 -11.51
N ILE A 486 -14.52 41.63 -11.72
CA ILE A 486 -13.58 40.52 -11.73
C ILE A 486 -12.56 40.71 -12.85
N ALA A 487 -12.99 41.04 -14.07
CA ALA A 487 -12.10 41.21 -15.22
C ALA A 487 -11.03 42.29 -14.99
N VAL A 488 -11.34 43.36 -14.26
CA VAL A 488 -10.36 44.39 -13.85
C VAL A 488 -9.26 43.79 -12.96
N VAL A 489 -9.62 42.90 -12.03
CA VAL A 489 -8.66 42.29 -11.09
C VAL A 489 -7.72 41.32 -11.81
N ILE A 490 -8.22 40.57 -12.77
CA ILE A 490 -7.46 39.53 -13.49
C ILE A 490 -6.91 40.02 -14.85
N ALA A 491 -7.05 41.31 -15.15
CA ALA A 491 -6.56 41.91 -16.39
C ALA A 491 -5.05 41.73 -16.50
N ASP A 492 -4.57 41.41 -17.72
CA ASP A 492 -3.15 41.17 -18.01
C ASP A 492 -2.51 40.05 -17.16
N SER A 493 -3.32 39.18 -16.57
CA SER A 493 -2.81 37.99 -15.89
C SER A 493 -2.08 37.11 -16.89
N HIS A 494 -0.79 36.86 -16.66
CA HIS A 494 0.00 36.04 -17.56
C HIS A 494 -0.42 34.54 -17.51
N PHE A 495 -1.29 34.16 -16.56
CA PHE A 495 -1.92 32.84 -16.54
C PHE A 495 -3.03 32.74 -17.60
N ILE A 496 -3.60 33.87 -18.04
CA ILE A 496 -4.75 33.91 -18.94
C ILE A 496 -4.26 34.17 -20.37
N PRO A 497 -4.40 33.21 -21.30
CA PRO A 497 -4.06 33.45 -22.70
C PRO A 497 -4.99 34.50 -23.33
N THR A 498 -4.47 35.20 -24.35
CA THR A 498 -5.21 36.21 -25.10
C THR A 498 -6.57 35.70 -25.58
N GLY A 499 -7.61 36.53 -25.41
CA GLY A 499 -8.99 36.23 -25.84
C GLY A 499 -9.82 35.40 -24.87
N ARG A 500 -9.30 35.05 -23.69
CA ARG A 500 -9.99 34.17 -22.72
C ARG A 500 -10.44 34.86 -21.43
N LEU A 501 -10.13 36.13 -21.24
CA LEU A 501 -10.48 36.92 -20.05
C LEU A 501 -11.96 36.78 -19.67
N GLY A 502 -12.87 36.91 -20.64
CA GLY A 502 -14.31 36.82 -20.39
C GLY A 502 -14.82 35.42 -20.02
N LEU A 503 -14.07 34.34 -20.33
CA LEU A 503 -14.41 32.99 -19.85
C LEU A 503 -14.00 32.81 -18.38
N PHE A 504 -12.81 33.30 -18.01
CA PHE A 504 -12.37 33.31 -16.63
C PHE A 504 -13.27 34.20 -15.76
N ALA A 505 -13.58 35.42 -16.18
CA ALA A 505 -14.46 36.31 -15.43
C ALA A 505 -15.83 35.68 -15.14
N ARG A 506 -16.45 35.03 -16.14
CA ARG A 506 -17.72 34.29 -15.98
C ARG A 506 -17.62 33.12 -15.01
N GLY A 507 -16.58 32.29 -15.15
CA GLY A 507 -16.37 31.15 -14.27
C GLY A 507 -16.10 31.58 -12.82
N LEU A 508 -15.34 32.67 -12.63
CA LEU A 508 -15.04 33.20 -11.31
C LEU A 508 -16.28 33.81 -10.63
N GLU A 509 -17.08 34.56 -11.38
CA GLU A 509 -18.37 35.10 -10.94
C GLU A 509 -19.29 33.99 -10.41
N ALA A 510 -19.42 32.89 -11.18
CA ALA A 510 -20.26 31.76 -10.78
C ALA A 510 -19.83 31.16 -9.43
N GLY A 511 -18.52 31.01 -9.19
CA GLY A 511 -18.06 30.50 -7.89
C GLY A 511 -18.28 31.47 -6.72
N PHE A 512 -18.24 32.79 -6.92
CA PHE A 512 -18.68 33.75 -5.89
C PHE A 512 -20.17 33.60 -5.52
N LYS A 513 -20.98 33.05 -6.44
CA LYS A 513 -22.38 32.71 -6.22
C LYS A 513 -22.58 31.31 -5.62
N PHE A 514 -21.50 30.62 -5.26
CA PHE A 514 -21.46 29.20 -4.87
C PHE A 514 -21.95 28.22 -5.97
N ASP A 515 -21.98 28.67 -7.22
CA ASP A 515 -22.27 27.82 -8.38
C ASP A 515 -20.94 27.30 -8.97
N SER A 516 -20.34 26.35 -8.22
CA SER A 516 -19.10 25.69 -8.63
C SER A 516 -19.33 24.80 -9.85
N SER A 517 -20.55 24.30 -10.06
CA SER A 517 -20.92 23.53 -11.25
C SER A 517 -20.69 24.35 -12.51
N THR A 518 -21.34 25.52 -12.66
CA THR A 518 -21.11 26.41 -13.81
C THR A 518 -19.66 26.87 -13.87
N ALA A 519 -19.08 27.23 -12.72
CA ALA A 519 -17.71 27.70 -12.64
C ALA A 519 -16.72 26.67 -13.24
N LEU A 520 -16.79 25.41 -12.82
CA LEU A 520 -15.81 24.40 -13.19
C LEU A 520 -15.96 23.87 -14.61
N HIS A 521 -17.19 23.83 -15.15
CA HIS A 521 -17.39 23.54 -16.57
C HIS A 521 -16.72 24.58 -17.48
N LEU A 522 -16.63 25.83 -17.03
CA LEU A 522 -15.89 26.88 -17.72
C LEU A 522 -14.39 26.83 -17.39
N LEU A 523 -14.02 26.80 -16.11
CA LEU A 523 -12.66 27.04 -15.66
C LEU A 523 -11.72 25.85 -15.85
N ILE A 524 -12.17 24.59 -15.76
CA ILE A 524 -11.28 23.43 -15.90
C ILE A 524 -10.61 23.40 -17.29
N PRO A 525 -11.35 23.48 -18.42
CA PRO A 525 -10.72 23.49 -19.74
C PRO A 525 -9.81 24.70 -19.95
N GLN A 526 -10.14 25.85 -19.36
CA GLN A 526 -9.32 27.05 -19.47
C GLN A 526 -8.03 26.93 -18.64
N ALA A 527 -8.11 26.41 -17.42
CA ALA A 527 -6.95 26.17 -16.57
C ALA A 527 -5.97 25.19 -17.24
N GLU A 528 -6.46 24.10 -17.83
CA GLU A 528 -5.57 23.16 -18.55
C GLU A 528 -4.86 23.84 -19.72
N ASN A 529 -5.56 24.69 -20.47
CA ASN A 529 -4.93 25.46 -21.53
C ASN A 529 -3.94 26.50 -21.01
N SER A 530 -4.26 27.18 -19.91
CA SER A 530 -3.37 28.13 -19.25
C SER A 530 -2.08 27.47 -18.81
N LEU A 531 -2.13 26.24 -18.29
CA LEU A 531 -0.93 25.48 -17.93
C LEU A 531 -0.04 25.18 -19.15
N ARG A 532 -0.63 24.86 -20.31
CA ARG A 532 0.14 24.73 -21.57
C ARG A 532 0.77 26.06 -21.97
N HIS A 533 -0.03 27.13 -21.94
CA HIS A 533 0.41 28.48 -22.29
C HIS A 533 1.60 28.94 -21.44
N LEU A 534 1.59 28.66 -20.14
CA LEU A 534 2.71 28.97 -19.25
C LEU A 534 3.99 28.23 -19.66
N LEU A 535 3.91 26.94 -19.94
CA LEU A 535 5.07 26.16 -20.39
C LEU A 535 5.58 26.64 -21.76
N GLU A 536 4.69 26.98 -22.68
CA GLU A 536 5.04 27.55 -23.98
C GLU A 536 5.74 28.91 -23.83
N GLY A 537 5.32 29.74 -22.87
CA GLY A 537 5.99 30.99 -22.51
C GLY A 537 7.43 30.78 -22.02
N GLU A 538 7.73 29.61 -21.46
CA GLU A 538 9.07 29.17 -21.05
C GLU A 538 9.86 28.45 -22.16
N GLY A 539 9.34 28.46 -23.40
CA GLY A 539 9.95 27.82 -24.57
C GLY A 539 9.75 26.31 -24.65
N ILE A 540 8.85 25.72 -23.84
CA ILE A 540 8.53 24.30 -23.89
C ILE A 540 7.45 24.05 -24.93
N VAL A 541 7.72 23.13 -25.85
CA VAL A 541 6.76 22.72 -26.88
C VAL A 541 5.82 21.66 -26.29
N ALA A 542 4.67 22.09 -25.76
CA ALA A 542 3.70 21.24 -25.06
C ALA A 542 2.81 20.39 -25.99
N ARG A 543 3.43 19.74 -26.99
CA ARG A 543 2.76 18.83 -27.94
C ARG A 543 3.64 17.62 -28.27
N ASN A 544 3.01 16.52 -28.63
CA ASN A 544 3.65 15.34 -29.22
C ASN A 544 3.51 15.42 -30.73
N ILE A 545 4.51 14.88 -31.45
CA ILE A 545 4.42 14.65 -32.89
C ILE A 545 4.55 13.15 -33.10
N ASN A 546 3.51 12.52 -33.64
CA ASN A 546 3.55 11.09 -33.92
C ASN A 546 4.29 10.78 -35.22
N THR A 547 4.43 9.48 -35.56
CA THR A 547 5.16 9.03 -36.76
C THR A 547 4.58 9.56 -38.08
N ASP A 548 3.30 9.93 -38.09
CA ASP A 548 2.59 10.47 -39.25
C ASP A 548 2.62 12.01 -39.29
N GLY A 549 3.34 12.66 -38.37
CA GLY A 549 3.43 14.11 -38.27
C GLY A 549 2.21 14.78 -37.64
N VAL A 550 1.28 14.03 -37.04
CA VAL A 550 0.13 14.59 -36.32
C VAL A 550 0.61 15.16 -35.00
N GLU A 551 0.25 16.41 -34.75
CA GLU A 551 0.55 17.11 -33.50
C GLU A 551 -0.61 16.98 -32.50
N GLU A 552 -0.31 16.47 -31.30
CA GLU A 552 -1.29 16.32 -30.22
C GLU A 552 -0.82 17.08 -28.97
N VAL A 553 -1.65 17.96 -28.44
CA VAL A 553 -1.32 18.74 -27.23
C VAL A 553 -1.15 17.84 -26.01
N TRP A 554 -0.27 18.22 -25.08
CA TRP A 554 -0.11 17.48 -23.82
C TRP A 554 -1.38 17.58 -22.96
N GLY A 555 -1.73 16.46 -22.32
CA GLY A 555 -2.71 16.44 -21.23
C GLY A 555 -2.14 16.94 -19.90
N VAL A 556 -3.02 17.25 -18.95
CA VAL A 556 -2.65 17.86 -17.65
C VAL A 556 -1.59 17.08 -16.86
N GLU A 557 -1.66 15.75 -16.84
CA GLU A 557 -0.71 14.88 -16.14
C GLU A 557 0.72 15.17 -16.60
N ARG A 558 0.93 15.11 -17.92
CA ARG A 558 2.24 15.38 -18.53
C ARG A 558 2.73 16.80 -18.31
N ILE A 559 1.82 17.77 -18.32
CA ILE A 559 2.16 19.18 -18.06
C ILE A 559 2.70 19.32 -16.63
N LEU A 560 1.99 18.77 -15.64
CA LEU A 560 2.35 18.88 -14.22
C LEU A 560 3.56 18.02 -13.83
N ASP A 561 3.87 16.97 -14.59
CA ASP A 561 5.07 16.15 -14.39
C ASP A 561 6.34 16.75 -15.02
N HIS A 562 6.21 17.78 -15.85
CA HIS A 562 7.36 18.46 -16.42
C HIS A 562 8.06 19.33 -15.36
N PRO A 563 9.39 19.26 -15.16
CA PRO A 563 10.10 20.01 -14.12
C PRO A 563 9.85 21.52 -14.16
N LYS A 564 9.74 22.08 -15.36
CA LYS A 564 9.41 23.50 -15.58
C LYS A 564 8.07 23.93 -14.96
N ALA A 565 7.10 23.02 -14.80
CA ALA A 565 5.85 23.36 -14.13
C ALA A 565 6.11 23.70 -12.65
N THR A 566 6.95 22.92 -11.97
CA THR A 566 7.38 23.20 -10.58
C THR A 566 8.21 24.48 -10.49
N ASP A 567 9.10 24.74 -11.45
CA ASP A 567 9.90 25.97 -11.48
C ASP A 567 9.02 27.24 -11.58
N VAL A 568 7.93 27.16 -12.34
CA VAL A 568 7.03 28.30 -12.60
C VAL A 568 5.98 28.45 -11.51
N LEU A 569 5.34 27.35 -11.11
CA LEU A 569 4.15 27.38 -10.23
C LEU A 569 4.48 27.11 -8.75
N GLY A 570 5.65 26.57 -8.43
CA GLY A 570 5.97 26.07 -7.10
C GLY A 570 5.46 24.65 -6.84
N ALA A 571 6.07 23.97 -5.88
CA ALA A 571 5.77 22.56 -5.58
C ALA A 571 4.37 22.37 -5.00
N GLU A 572 3.93 23.31 -4.17
CA GLU A 572 2.64 23.34 -3.50
C GLU A 572 1.51 23.48 -4.54
N CYS A 573 1.64 24.40 -5.50
CA CYS A 573 0.65 24.58 -6.55
C CYS A 573 0.59 23.37 -7.50
N VAL A 574 1.74 22.82 -7.90
CA VAL A 574 1.77 21.59 -8.71
C VAL A 574 1.11 20.43 -7.95
N TYR A 575 1.34 20.31 -6.64
CA TYR A 575 0.70 19.28 -5.83
C TYR A 575 -0.83 19.43 -5.79
N GLU A 576 -1.34 20.64 -5.57
CA GLU A 576 -2.78 20.92 -5.59
C GLU A 576 -3.41 20.58 -6.93
N LEU A 577 -2.85 21.11 -8.03
CA LEU A 577 -3.37 20.85 -9.37
C LEU A 577 -3.29 19.37 -9.74
N ARG A 578 -2.22 18.68 -9.35
CA ARG A 578 -2.06 17.24 -9.64
C ARG A 578 -3.11 16.44 -8.89
N THR A 579 -3.23 16.62 -7.58
CA THR A 579 -4.16 15.82 -6.76
C THR A 579 -5.62 16.16 -7.00
N LEU A 580 -5.93 17.42 -7.36
CA LEU A 580 -7.27 17.82 -7.76
C LEU A 580 -7.59 17.34 -9.18
N LEU A 581 -6.84 17.74 -10.21
CA LEU A 581 -7.20 17.54 -11.62
C LEU A 581 -6.73 16.23 -12.27
N ALA A 582 -5.76 15.54 -11.67
CA ALA A 582 -5.10 14.38 -12.28
C ALA A 582 -5.00 13.16 -11.34
N GLY A 583 -5.25 13.34 -10.04
CA GLY A 583 -5.06 12.31 -9.03
C GLY A 583 -6.00 11.12 -9.26
N ARG A 584 -5.43 9.91 -9.42
CA ARG A 584 -6.22 8.67 -9.54
C ARG A 584 -6.94 8.30 -8.24
N LEU A 585 -6.29 8.56 -7.11
CA LEU A 585 -6.89 8.42 -5.78
C LEU A 585 -7.66 9.67 -5.37
N GLY A 586 -7.43 10.80 -6.05
CA GLY A 586 -8.08 12.08 -5.81
C GLY A 586 -9.46 12.20 -6.46
N PRO A 587 -10.13 13.35 -6.29
CA PRO A 587 -11.48 13.59 -6.80
C PRO A 587 -11.58 13.67 -8.33
N ASN A 588 -10.50 14.10 -9.00
CA ASN A 588 -10.38 14.16 -10.46
C ASN A 588 -11.60 14.78 -11.18
N PRO A 589 -12.03 16.01 -10.80
CA PRO A 589 -13.17 16.68 -11.39
C PRO A 589 -12.96 16.92 -12.89
N ARG A 590 -11.71 17.05 -13.37
CA ARG A 590 -11.39 17.14 -14.80
C ARG A 590 -11.99 15.99 -15.60
N ASN A 591 -11.70 14.76 -15.19
CA ASN A 591 -12.16 13.59 -15.92
C ASN A 591 -13.66 13.38 -15.76
N VAL A 592 -14.21 13.55 -14.55
CA VAL A 592 -15.65 13.33 -14.33
C VAL A 592 -16.52 14.41 -15.00
N VAL A 593 -16.07 15.67 -15.05
CA VAL A 593 -16.76 16.75 -15.79
C VAL A 593 -16.69 16.49 -17.29
N ALA A 594 -15.49 16.21 -17.84
CA ALA A 594 -15.32 15.99 -19.28
C ALA A 594 -16.14 14.81 -19.83
N HIS A 595 -16.40 13.80 -18.98
CA HIS A 595 -17.17 12.61 -19.35
C HIS A 595 -18.64 12.65 -18.87
N GLY A 596 -19.09 13.71 -18.18
CA GLY A 596 -20.46 13.81 -17.66
C GLY A 596 -20.79 12.75 -16.61
N LEU A 597 -19.80 12.39 -15.77
CA LEU A 597 -19.89 11.33 -14.76
C LEU A 597 -20.17 11.86 -13.34
N VAL A 598 -20.48 13.16 -13.21
CA VAL A 598 -20.72 13.82 -11.93
C VAL A 598 -21.99 14.67 -12.02
N ASP A 599 -22.78 14.68 -10.95
CA ASP A 599 -23.97 15.51 -10.82
C ASP A 599 -23.63 16.93 -10.31
N GLU A 600 -24.63 17.80 -10.37
CA GLU A 600 -24.51 19.21 -9.95
C GLU A 600 -24.20 19.34 -8.46
N ASP A 601 -24.82 18.55 -7.59
CA ASP A 601 -24.65 18.62 -6.14
C ASP A 601 -23.20 18.27 -5.72
N HIS A 602 -22.60 17.27 -6.36
CA HIS A 602 -21.20 16.90 -6.11
C HIS A 602 -20.23 17.99 -6.58
N LEU A 603 -20.50 18.64 -7.71
CA LEU A 603 -19.67 19.75 -8.20
C LEU A 603 -19.81 21.00 -7.32
N ASN A 604 -21.02 21.29 -6.83
CA ASN A 604 -21.28 22.36 -5.86
C ASN A 604 -20.80 22.01 -4.44
N GLY A 605 -20.25 20.81 -4.26
CA GLY A 605 -19.60 20.39 -3.05
C GLY A 605 -18.26 21.11 -2.79
N GLN A 606 -17.70 20.79 -1.64
CA GLN A 606 -16.46 21.37 -1.12
C GLN A 606 -15.26 21.30 -2.06
N ILE A 607 -15.04 20.16 -2.71
CA ILE A 607 -13.89 19.97 -3.59
C ILE A 607 -14.01 20.90 -4.81
N GLY A 608 -15.22 21.07 -5.33
CA GLY A 608 -15.44 21.95 -6.46
C GLY A 608 -15.20 23.41 -6.10
N PHE A 609 -15.70 23.85 -4.95
CA PHE A 609 -15.47 25.20 -4.44
C PHE A 609 -14.00 25.46 -4.12
N TYR A 610 -13.28 24.49 -3.53
CA TYR A 610 -11.85 24.60 -3.29
C TYR A 610 -11.06 24.71 -4.60
N LEU A 611 -11.37 23.89 -5.61
CA LEU A 611 -10.72 23.99 -6.92
C LEU A 611 -11.00 25.33 -7.61
N TRP A 612 -12.22 25.86 -7.51
CA TRP A 612 -12.53 27.21 -7.97
C TRP A 612 -11.62 28.24 -7.30
N TRP A 613 -11.41 28.16 -5.98
CA TRP A 613 -10.51 29.05 -5.26
C TRP A 613 -9.04 28.89 -5.70
N VAL A 614 -8.55 27.67 -5.93
CA VAL A 614 -7.20 27.45 -6.48
C VAL A 614 -7.03 28.13 -7.83
N ILE A 615 -8.05 28.07 -8.70
CA ILE A 615 -8.02 28.75 -10.01
C ILE A 615 -8.10 30.27 -9.84
N LEU A 616 -8.93 30.79 -8.91
CA LEU A 616 -8.95 32.21 -8.55
C LEU A 616 -7.56 32.69 -8.11
N ARG A 617 -6.89 31.92 -7.25
CA ARG A 617 -5.53 32.23 -6.80
C ARG A 617 -4.56 32.30 -7.97
N LEU A 618 -4.58 31.32 -8.88
CA LEU A 618 -3.71 31.32 -10.06
C LEU A 618 -3.92 32.56 -10.93
N VAL A 619 -5.15 32.91 -11.26
CA VAL A 619 -5.39 34.09 -12.12
C VAL A 619 -4.99 35.39 -11.42
N VAL A 620 -5.22 35.50 -10.11
CA VAL A 620 -4.89 36.70 -9.32
C VAL A 620 -3.38 36.84 -9.13
N VAL A 621 -2.67 35.76 -8.79
CA VAL A 621 -1.20 35.79 -8.63
C VAL A 621 -0.50 36.10 -9.94
N GLY A 622 -1.06 35.64 -11.07
CA GLY A 622 -0.54 36.00 -12.37
C GLY A 622 -0.81 37.44 -12.80
N SER A 623 -1.63 38.20 -12.06
CA SER A 623 -2.04 39.56 -12.43
C SER A 623 -1.11 40.63 -11.84
N PRO A 624 -0.74 41.67 -12.62
CA PRO A 624 0.10 42.76 -12.13
C PRO A 624 -0.59 43.61 -11.06
N GLN A 625 -1.92 43.60 -10.98
CA GLN A 625 -2.68 44.37 -10.00
C GLN A 625 -2.44 43.85 -8.57
N LEU A 626 -2.15 42.55 -8.40
CA LEU A 626 -1.80 42.00 -7.09
C LEU A 626 -0.50 42.59 -6.55
N ALA A 627 0.52 42.81 -7.41
CA ALA A 627 1.78 43.41 -6.98
C ALA A 627 1.58 44.83 -6.41
N ALA A 628 0.68 45.61 -7.01
CA ALA A 628 0.30 46.92 -6.51
C ALA A 628 -0.42 46.84 -5.16
N PHE A 629 -1.30 45.85 -4.96
CA PHE A 629 -1.93 45.59 -3.67
C PHE A 629 -0.92 45.21 -2.58
N ILE A 630 0.02 44.30 -2.87
CA ILE A 630 1.07 43.89 -1.93
C ILE A 630 1.97 45.09 -1.55
N ALA A 631 2.35 45.92 -2.53
CA ALA A 631 3.13 47.12 -2.26
C ALA A 631 2.40 48.10 -1.32
N ARG A 632 1.07 48.27 -1.49
CA ARG A 632 0.25 49.07 -0.58
C ARG A 632 0.19 48.48 0.83
N LEU A 633 0.05 47.16 0.97
CA LEU A 633 0.04 46.51 2.29
C LEU A 633 1.37 46.66 3.03
N ASN A 634 2.50 46.46 2.33
CA ASN A 634 3.83 46.61 2.92
C ASN A 634 4.08 48.04 3.41
N ALA A 635 3.66 49.04 2.62
CA ALA A 635 3.77 50.44 3.02
C ALA A 635 2.94 50.74 4.28
N ALA A 636 1.70 50.23 4.35
CA ALA A 636 0.83 50.42 5.51
C ALA A 636 1.35 49.71 6.79
N GLY A 637 1.92 48.51 6.66
CA GLY A 637 2.53 47.81 7.79
C GLY A 637 3.75 48.54 8.35
N SER A 638 4.61 49.06 7.47
CA SER A 638 5.79 49.83 7.90
C SER A 638 5.45 51.18 8.56
N SER A 639 4.30 51.77 8.25
CA SER A 639 3.83 52.99 8.92
C SER A 639 3.21 52.72 10.29
N GLU A 640 2.51 51.60 10.47
CA GLU A 640 1.96 51.20 11.78
C GLU A 640 3.08 50.83 12.77
N GLU A 641 4.17 50.21 12.31
CA GLU A 641 5.35 49.94 13.14
C GLU A 641 6.11 51.23 13.50
N ALA A 642 6.23 52.17 12.57
CA ALA A 642 6.86 53.47 12.82
C ALA A 642 6.03 54.38 13.76
N GLU A 643 4.70 54.28 13.74
CA GLU A 643 3.83 54.99 14.69
C GLU A 643 3.74 54.30 16.07
N ALA A 644 4.02 52.99 16.15
CA ALA A 644 4.09 52.26 17.42
C ALA A 644 5.44 52.42 18.16
N GLU A 645 6.50 52.85 17.46
CA GLU A 645 7.82 53.17 18.03
C GLU A 645 7.98 54.64 18.50
N VAL A 646 6.95 55.50 18.32
CA VAL A 646 6.90 56.89 18.80
C VAL A 646 5.98 57.00 20.01
#